data_AF-A0A5C3M4W8-F1
#
_entry.id   AF-A0A5C3M4W8-F1
#
_cell.length_a   1.000
_cell.length_b   1.000
_cell.length_c   1.000
_cell.angle_alpha   90.00
_cell.angle_beta   90.00
_cell.angle_gamma   90.00
#
_symmetry.space_group_name_H-M   'P 1'
#
loop_
_entity.id
_entity.type
_entity.pdbx_description
1 polymer ?
#
loop_
_entity_poly.entity_id
_entity_poly.type
_entity_poly.pdbx_seq_one_letter_code
_entity_poly.pdbx_strand_id
1 'polypeptide(L)'
;MCLSLILRFDAGVVMQKCCVREWLWMKADRWCKILTILLRFESLDAETFQTIQQALVGYIQSEYVHGSAEANASFLRNKFSHTLTLFFLCTYIDQWHDFFTDLFSLIQPSEPTSQSSFNHHIALLFFHIVLEISGEVADQMIKSARAYDQHRHTRDAQVRDAVRERDAARINEAVLTIVVEGAERMASLQKAETPNSRELNAAIEVVDWGIRTFGSYVGWIDINLTVTQTTVPLLFTLLADPSLPIRLATSVALLRIVSKGLKEPSDKLQLLKVLSLGQVLDALETKTRTQQIERGEDTDEGEESYREALGKLLNVLGLELEKLVDECPDENVKAEASTYVTQIQPVMLRFLADEYDDTCSTVFPMLQTILTSYKRARKISSAPLDDSKRSFLTSLLEVILTKMKWEEDADPEDADDDDTAEFEKMRKELRTFLDSILAVDQDLVTEAVRTLALNTISAYRNGTPIKWNDAELGIYLVFIFGEINKTGGKGRAAFCQAPPVDKEKRKGTDYSEYPLTTHGEMLLALVQSGISSYPNRTVALQFFETVSRYTDFFKIRKECIIPALEAMIDSRGLHNENSAFRGRLYYLFYRFIKEGRNEIPPDITSTIINGIRDLLPITVEIPEQEEPETDLLTEAVKSSAFDSQLYLYETAGTLCSLIFKTPEQQAAMLLSLVKPLMNELSVNLQEFRNGGQDLIPIVKVHHIVMALGNIAKGFPDYPTSIPEGYILPPLDVFAEVSQAILVCLEAMNVFKVVRDATRFAFARILATAGPTVTSYIPSLMSNLLTHFEPSELVDFMNFIGLLIHKLQKDMFDVLDQLIGPLSTHITALLSRPISGTDDQRAHVETKKAYLALLNNVMASKLQGIFTSERNSAGLEALIESMQGLAEDMSDPASQKAALTFLSRCVTLWGQPATSGTENSSEQGDGLPGFETFIYQRLVPTAFRVVSSPDFNIKDGQMVVVLHEIANLLQTICKTRGPEAYNYFISVFLPSQNWPSDTTLDFTTKLRGLDSKNFRKYFTDLIRASRSSS
;
A
#
# COMPACT_ATOMS: atom_id res chain seq x y z
N MET A 1 -32.65 45.08 3.59
CA MET A 1 -33.51 45.45 2.44
C MET A 1 -34.02 44.22 1.65
N CYS A 2 -33.19 43.22 1.34
CA CYS A 2 -33.63 41.98 0.68
C CYS A 2 -34.56 41.09 1.55
N LEU A 3 -34.40 41.06 2.87
CA LEU A 3 -35.30 40.32 3.78
C LEU A 3 -36.72 40.88 3.83
N SER A 4 -36.86 42.22 3.77
CA SER A 4 -38.17 42.91 3.85
C SER A 4 -39.00 42.79 2.57
N LEU A 5 -38.38 42.50 1.42
CA LEU A 5 -39.09 42.29 0.15
C LEU A 5 -39.67 40.88 0.03
N ILE A 6 -39.19 39.92 0.83
CA ILE A 6 -39.59 38.50 0.75
C ILE A 6 -40.82 38.21 1.61
N LEU A 7 -41.00 38.89 2.75
CA LEU A 7 -42.15 38.72 3.65
C LEU A 7 -43.46 39.37 3.17
N ARG A 8 -43.43 40.20 2.12
CA ARG A 8 -44.63 40.90 1.60
C ARG A 8 -45.36 40.18 0.46
N PHE A 9 -44.88 39.02 0.03
CA PHE A 9 -45.46 38.30 -1.11
C PHE A 9 -46.40 37.13 -0.72
N ASP A 10 -46.84 37.08 0.53
CA ASP A 10 -47.72 36.03 1.07
C ASP A 10 -49.22 36.37 0.96
N ALA A 11 -49.60 37.08 -0.10
CA ALA A 11 -50.98 37.46 -0.36
C ALA A 11 -51.35 37.19 -1.83
N GLY A 12 -51.68 35.93 -2.09
CA GLY A 12 -52.46 35.52 -3.26
C GLY A 12 -51.65 35.21 -4.51
N VAL A 13 -51.55 33.92 -4.85
CA VAL A 13 -51.82 33.35 -6.18
C VAL A 13 -51.73 31.83 -6.07
N VAL A 14 -52.78 31.14 -6.52
CA VAL A 14 -52.83 29.69 -6.69
C VAL A 14 -51.97 29.32 -7.90
N MET A 15 -50.83 28.65 -7.67
CA MET A 15 -49.94 28.15 -8.74
C MET A 15 -49.75 26.63 -8.63
N GLN A 16 -49.72 25.96 -9.78
CA GLN A 16 -49.68 24.50 -9.94
C GLN A 16 -48.52 23.83 -9.18
N LYS A 17 -48.85 22.73 -8.48
CA LYS A 17 -48.01 21.99 -7.50
C LYS A 17 -46.59 21.59 -7.95
N CYS A 18 -46.29 21.47 -9.25
CA CYS A 18 -44.93 21.13 -9.72
C CYS A 18 -43.97 22.32 -9.70
N CYS A 19 -44.41 23.52 -10.08
CA CYS A 19 -43.54 24.70 -10.17
C CYS A 19 -43.22 25.29 -8.79
N VAL A 20 -44.11 25.09 -7.81
CA VAL A 20 -43.92 25.50 -6.41
C VAL A 20 -42.79 24.71 -5.73
N ARG A 21 -42.58 23.43 -6.10
CA ARG A 21 -41.55 22.56 -5.52
C ARG A 21 -40.13 22.93 -5.96
N GLU A 22 -39.91 23.21 -7.25
CA GLU A 22 -38.62 23.70 -7.77
C GLU A 22 -38.31 25.12 -7.26
N TRP A 23 -39.35 25.94 -7.06
CA TRP A 23 -39.21 27.29 -6.53
C TRP A 23 -38.91 27.31 -5.01
N LEU A 24 -39.52 26.40 -4.25
CA LEU A 24 -39.17 26.10 -2.85
C LEU A 24 -37.73 25.57 -2.74
N TRP A 25 -37.29 24.71 -3.66
CA TRP A 25 -35.92 24.18 -3.73
C TRP A 25 -34.88 25.28 -3.96
N MET A 26 -35.09 26.19 -4.93
CA MET A 26 -34.19 27.33 -5.15
C MET A 26 -34.11 28.30 -3.96
N LYS A 27 -35.22 28.46 -3.22
CA LYS A 27 -35.24 29.28 -2.01
C LYS A 27 -34.57 28.57 -0.84
N ALA A 28 -34.87 27.29 -0.58
CA ALA A 28 -34.27 26.51 0.51
C ALA A 28 -32.77 26.30 0.31
N ASP A 29 -32.30 26.03 -0.92
CA ASP A 29 -30.86 25.89 -1.22
C ASP A 29 -30.12 27.22 -1.10
N ARG A 30 -30.74 28.35 -1.50
CA ARG A 30 -30.18 29.69 -1.23
C ARG A 30 -30.20 30.04 0.26
N TRP A 31 -31.27 29.73 0.99
CA TRP A 31 -31.37 29.97 2.43
C TRP A 31 -30.35 29.12 3.20
N CYS A 32 -30.23 27.81 2.90
CA CYS A 32 -29.18 26.95 3.44
C CYS A 32 -27.80 27.49 3.11
N LYS A 33 -27.47 27.79 1.84
CA LYS A 33 -26.15 28.34 1.48
C LYS A 33 -25.85 29.65 2.18
N ILE A 34 -26.85 30.55 2.30
CA ILE A 34 -26.69 31.84 2.98
C ILE A 34 -26.52 31.65 4.49
N LEU A 35 -27.29 30.77 5.14
CA LEU A 35 -27.11 30.44 6.57
C LEU A 35 -25.81 29.69 6.82
N THR A 36 -25.41 28.72 5.99
CA THR A 36 -24.13 28.01 6.10
C THR A 36 -22.93 28.95 5.89
N ILE A 37 -23.10 30.04 5.14
CA ILE A 37 -22.07 31.09 4.95
C ILE A 37 -22.10 32.11 6.11
N LEU A 38 -23.28 32.49 6.61
CA LEU A 38 -23.44 33.46 7.71
C LEU A 38 -23.11 32.88 9.09
N LEU A 39 -23.43 31.61 9.34
CA LEU A 39 -23.20 30.90 10.61
C LEU A 39 -21.74 30.46 10.79
N ARG A 40 -20.81 31.04 10.02
CA ARG A 40 -19.44 30.55 10.01
C ARG A 40 -18.70 30.86 11.30
N PHE A 41 -18.76 32.06 11.90
CA PHE A 41 -17.89 32.35 13.06
C PHE A 41 -18.34 33.42 14.09
N GLU A 42 -19.53 34.02 14.03
CA GLU A 42 -19.94 35.09 14.98
C GLU A 42 -21.36 34.94 15.52
N SER A 43 -21.61 35.50 16.72
CA SER A 43 -22.94 35.56 17.33
C SER A 43 -23.88 36.43 16.49
N LEU A 44 -25.10 35.94 16.27
CA LEU A 44 -26.11 36.67 15.49
C LEU A 44 -26.57 37.91 16.26
N ASP A 45 -26.87 39.00 15.55
CA ASP A 45 -27.56 40.13 16.14
C ASP A 45 -28.95 39.72 16.66
N ALA A 46 -29.40 40.34 17.76
CA ALA A 46 -30.61 39.92 18.46
C ALA A 46 -31.88 39.98 17.59
N GLU A 47 -31.96 40.94 16.66
CA GLU A 47 -33.12 41.11 15.77
C GLU A 47 -33.16 40.01 14.69
N THR A 48 -32.01 39.70 14.08
CA THR A 48 -31.89 38.60 13.11
C THR A 48 -32.11 37.25 13.78
N PHE A 49 -31.58 37.03 14.98
CA PHE A 49 -31.82 35.82 15.77
C PHE A 49 -33.32 35.60 16.01
N GLN A 50 -34.04 36.59 16.55
CA GLN A 50 -35.48 36.47 16.83
C GLN A 50 -36.30 36.22 15.56
N THR A 51 -35.96 36.88 14.45
CA THR A 51 -36.65 36.70 13.17
C THR A 51 -36.49 35.28 12.63
N ILE A 52 -35.26 34.75 12.65
CA ILE A 52 -34.98 33.39 12.18
C ILE A 52 -35.61 32.35 13.11
N GLN A 53 -35.50 32.55 14.43
CA GLN A 53 -36.11 31.67 15.42
C GLN A 53 -37.64 31.58 15.23
N GLN A 54 -38.34 32.72 15.09
CA GLN A 54 -39.78 32.74 14.87
C GLN A 54 -40.18 32.06 13.56
N ALA A 55 -39.41 32.26 12.49
CA ALA A 55 -39.67 31.62 11.20
C ALA A 55 -39.49 30.08 11.29
N LEU A 56 -38.43 29.62 11.95
CA LEU A 56 -38.14 28.18 12.13
C LEU A 56 -39.20 27.51 13.01
N VAL A 57 -39.54 28.10 14.16
CA VAL A 57 -40.58 27.57 15.07
C VAL A 57 -41.96 27.60 14.39
N GLY A 58 -42.29 28.68 13.67
CA GLY A 58 -43.53 28.78 12.90
C GLY A 58 -43.64 27.70 11.83
N TYR A 59 -42.55 27.38 11.13
CA TYR A 59 -42.52 26.29 10.15
C TYR A 59 -42.69 24.90 10.79
N ILE A 60 -42.06 24.66 11.95
CA ILE A 60 -42.26 23.40 12.70
C ILE A 60 -43.74 23.24 13.08
N GLN A 61 -44.37 24.29 13.59
CA GLN A 61 -45.80 24.26 13.97
C GLN A 61 -46.71 24.03 12.76
N SER A 62 -46.48 24.73 11.63
CA SER A 62 -47.35 24.59 10.46
C SER A 62 -47.19 23.25 9.75
N GLU A 63 -45.95 22.76 9.56
CA GLU A 63 -45.68 21.61 8.69
C GLU A 63 -45.51 20.30 9.46
N TYR A 64 -44.90 20.31 10.65
CA TYR A 64 -44.63 19.08 11.42
C TYR A 64 -45.69 18.80 12.50
N VAL A 65 -46.28 19.83 13.12
CA VAL A 65 -47.34 19.62 14.13
C VAL A 65 -48.71 19.40 13.46
N HIS A 66 -49.09 20.28 12.53
CA HIS A 66 -50.41 20.25 11.87
C HIS A 66 -50.40 19.77 10.42
N GLY A 67 -49.22 19.75 9.79
CA GLY A 67 -49.04 19.44 8.38
C GLY A 67 -48.72 17.96 8.11
N SER A 68 -48.20 17.69 6.91
CA SER A 68 -47.84 16.34 6.47
C SER A 68 -46.38 15.98 6.73
N ALA A 69 -45.65 16.84 7.44
CA ALA A 69 -44.21 16.75 7.69
C ALA A 69 -43.40 16.45 6.42
N GLU A 70 -43.74 17.13 5.31
CA GLU A 70 -43.08 16.94 4.03
C GLU A 70 -43.05 15.46 3.56
N ALA A 71 -44.14 14.72 3.79
CA ALA A 71 -44.26 13.26 3.58
C ALA A 71 -43.69 12.76 2.23
N ASN A 72 -43.75 13.59 1.18
CA ASN A 72 -43.29 13.24 -0.17
C ASN A 72 -41.88 13.77 -0.52
N ALA A 73 -41.11 14.32 0.44
CA ALA A 73 -39.81 14.95 0.21
C ALA A 73 -38.84 14.71 1.39
N SER A 74 -38.23 13.51 1.47
CA SER A 74 -37.21 13.19 2.48
C SER A 74 -36.01 14.16 2.47
N PHE A 75 -35.59 14.64 1.30
CA PHE A 75 -34.50 15.61 1.18
C PHE A 75 -34.79 16.96 1.86
N LEU A 76 -36.06 17.41 1.91
CA LEU A 76 -36.45 18.63 2.61
C LEU A 76 -36.32 18.45 4.13
N ARG A 77 -36.78 17.30 4.65
CA ARG A 77 -36.64 16.95 6.07
C ARG A 77 -35.17 16.97 6.51
N ASN A 78 -34.29 16.34 5.73
CA ASN A 78 -32.85 16.28 6.03
C ASN A 78 -32.18 17.66 5.95
N LYS A 79 -32.53 18.49 4.97
CA LYS A 79 -31.97 19.85 4.87
C LYS A 79 -32.49 20.76 5.97
N PHE A 80 -33.74 20.61 6.35
CA PHE A 80 -34.32 21.34 7.46
C PHE A 80 -33.67 20.96 8.80
N SER A 81 -33.54 19.66 9.11
CA SER A 81 -32.87 19.19 10.33
C SER A 81 -31.42 19.70 10.40
N HIS A 82 -30.67 19.59 9.30
CA HIS A 82 -29.29 20.09 9.25
C HIS A 82 -29.21 21.61 9.45
N THR A 83 -30.09 22.39 8.82
CA THR A 83 -30.12 23.85 8.98
C THR A 83 -30.45 24.25 10.42
N LEU A 84 -31.41 23.56 11.03
CA LEU A 84 -31.78 23.78 12.42
C LEU A 84 -30.63 23.41 13.37
N THR A 85 -29.90 22.34 13.09
CA THR A 85 -28.69 21.97 13.85
C THR A 85 -27.59 23.01 13.73
N LEU A 86 -27.30 23.53 12.53
CA LEU A 86 -26.31 24.60 12.38
C LEU A 86 -26.71 25.88 13.13
N PHE A 87 -28.00 26.22 13.11
CA PHE A 87 -28.53 27.32 13.90
C PHE A 87 -28.38 27.07 15.40
N PHE A 88 -28.68 25.86 15.86
CA PHE A 88 -28.47 25.42 17.24
C PHE A 88 -26.99 25.56 17.66
N LEU A 89 -26.03 25.08 16.87
CA LEU A 89 -24.59 25.13 17.19
C LEU A 89 -24.07 26.56 17.40
N CYS A 90 -24.70 27.55 16.75
CA CYS A 90 -24.30 28.95 16.87
C CYS A 90 -25.02 29.70 17.99
N THR A 91 -26.20 29.25 18.40
CA THR A 91 -27.10 30.03 19.27
C THR A 91 -27.33 29.41 20.64
N TYR A 92 -27.12 28.10 20.81
CA TYR A 92 -27.47 27.37 22.03
C TYR A 92 -26.76 27.87 23.30
N ILE A 93 -25.49 28.31 23.17
CA ILE A 93 -24.71 28.78 24.32
C ILE A 93 -25.18 30.15 24.82
N ASP A 94 -25.44 31.09 23.90
CA ASP A 94 -25.61 32.51 24.25
C ASP A 94 -27.05 33.03 24.07
N GLN A 95 -27.85 32.44 23.18
CA GLN A 95 -29.13 33.03 22.72
C GLN A 95 -30.34 32.11 22.92
N TRP A 96 -30.24 30.81 22.62
CA TRP A 96 -31.37 29.86 22.68
C TRP A 96 -31.13 28.73 23.68
N HIS A 97 -31.15 29.07 24.97
CA HIS A 97 -30.88 28.12 26.05
C HIS A 97 -31.98 27.06 26.21
N ASP A 98 -33.24 27.43 25.96
CA ASP A 98 -34.42 26.57 26.15
C ASP A 98 -34.81 25.74 24.90
N PHE A 99 -33.93 25.64 23.90
CA PHE A 99 -34.21 24.98 22.60
C PHE A 99 -34.88 23.60 22.74
N PHE A 100 -34.33 22.72 23.59
CA PHE A 100 -34.89 21.38 23.79
C PHE A 100 -36.22 21.42 24.55
N THR A 101 -36.37 22.32 25.52
CA THR A 101 -37.63 22.50 26.25
C THR A 101 -38.76 22.93 25.32
N ASP A 102 -38.48 23.88 24.41
CA ASP A 102 -39.42 24.32 23.39
C ASP A 102 -39.79 23.15 22.47
N LEU A 103 -38.82 22.35 22.02
CA LEU A 103 -39.06 21.20 21.14
C LEU A 103 -39.87 20.09 21.85
N PHE A 104 -39.58 19.79 23.12
CA PHE A 104 -40.31 18.79 23.89
C PHE A 104 -41.79 19.16 24.08
N SER A 105 -42.10 20.45 24.22
CA SER A 105 -43.49 20.93 24.31
C SER A 105 -44.31 20.61 23.05
N LEU A 106 -43.66 20.44 21.89
CA LEU A 106 -44.29 20.12 20.62
C LEU A 106 -44.42 18.61 20.36
N ILE A 107 -43.72 17.76 21.14
CA ILE A 107 -43.79 16.29 20.99
C ILE A 107 -45.10 15.75 21.57
N GLN A 108 -45.60 16.34 22.65
CA GLN A 108 -46.88 15.95 23.27
C GLN A 108 -48.06 16.67 22.57
N PRO A 109 -49.08 15.95 22.06
CA PRO A 109 -50.25 16.57 21.45
C PRO A 109 -51.05 17.39 22.46
N SER A 110 -51.59 18.54 22.04
CA SER A 110 -52.44 19.39 22.89
C SER A 110 -53.82 18.78 23.18
N GLU A 111 -54.23 17.74 22.46
CA GLU A 111 -55.48 16.98 22.68
C GLU A 111 -55.19 15.48 22.81
N PRO A 112 -55.59 14.80 23.89
CA PRO A 112 -55.38 13.37 24.06
C PRO A 112 -56.31 12.57 23.14
N THR A 113 -55.85 12.24 21.93
CA THR A 113 -56.50 11.24 21.08
C THR A 113 -56.23 9.83 21.61
N SER A 114 -57.25 8.97 21.63
CA SER A 114 -57.25 7.64 22.28
C SER A 114 -56.28 6.59 21.71
N GLN A 115 -55.36 6.95 20.80
CA GLN A 115 -54.52 5.99 20.06
C GLN A 115 -53.02 6.37 19.94
N SER A 116 -52.57 7.60 20.25
CA SER A 116 -51.14 7.93 20.32
C SER A 116 -50.84 9.06 21.32
N SER A 117 -49.93 8.81 22.24
CA SER A 117 -49.36 9.72 23.25
C SER A 117 -48.43 10.79 22.68
N PHE A 118 -47.78 10.53 21.55
CA PHE A 118 -46.78 11.42 20.94
C PHE A 118 -47.04 11.72 19.46
N ASN A 119 -46.66 12.92 19.02
CA ASN A 119 -46.65 13.28 17.61
C ASN A 119 -45.47 12.61 16.89
N HIS A 120 -45.78 11.63 16.03
CA HIS A 120 -44.82 10.87 15.23
C HIS A 120 -43.86 11.75 14.41
N HIS A 121 -44.35 12.82 13.79
CA HIS A 121 -43.55 13.69 12.94
C HIS A 121 -42.53 14.52 13.72
N ILE A 122 -42.94 15.04 14.88
CA ILE A 122 -42.04 15.80 15.77
C ILE A 122 -41.03 14.86 16.44
N ALA A 123 -41.45 13.65 16.83
CA ALA A 123 -40.54 12.64 17.37
C ALA A 123 -39.40 12.29 16.38
N LEU A 124 -39.74 12.06 15.11
CA LEU A 124 -38.72 11.84 14.07
C LEU A 124 -37.85 13.07 13.84
N LEU A 125 -38.41 14.28 13.78
CA LEU A 125 -37.62 15.51 13.65
C LEU A 125 -36.63 15.66 14.81
N PHE A 126 -37.09 15.41 16.04
CA PHE A 126 -36.25 15.44 17.23
C PHE A 126 -35.08 14.44 17.14
N PHE A 127 -35.34 13.20 16.73
CA PHE A 127 -34.30 12.19 16.51
C PHE A 127 -33.25 12.66 15.50
N HIS A 128 -33.68 13.21 14.35
CA HIS A 128 -32.76 13.71 13.33
C HIS A 128 -31.91 14.88 13.83
N ILE A 129 -32.48 15.81 14.60
CA ILE A 129 -31.74 16.93 15.18
C ILE A 129 -30.66 16.43 16.15
N VAL A 130 -31.00 15.52 17.07
CA VAL A 130 -30.05 14.97 18.03
C VAL A 130 -28.92 14.19 17.35
N LEU A 131 -29.25 13.44 16.29
CA LEU A 131 -28.27 12.73 15.46
C LEU A 131 -27.30 13.69 14.77
N GLU A 132 -27.80 14.73 14.12
CA GLU A 132 -26.98 15.76 13.47
C GLU A 132 -26.11 16.52 14.48
N ILE A 133 -26.65 16.87 15.65
CA ILE A 133 -25.88 17.51 16.73
C ILE A 133 -24.73 16.60 17.15
N SER A 134 -25.01 15.31 17.41
CA SER A 134 -24.00 14.32 17.80
C SER A 134 -22.93 14.15 16.71
N GLY A 135 -23.33 14.16 15.43
CA GLY A 135 -22.41 14.12 14.29
C GLY A 135 -21.43 15.29 14.27
N GLU A 136 -21.91 16.52 14.47
CA GLU A 136 -21.06 17.71 14.45
C GLU A 136 -20.17 17.84 15.70
N VAL A 137 -20.68 17.52 16.90
CA VAL A 137 -19.93 17.79 18.16
C VAL A 137 -19.14 16.59 18.69
N ALA A 138 -19.46 15.36 18.29
CA ALA A 138 -18.89 14.14 18.88
C ALA A 138 -18.19 13.22 17.87
N ASP A 139 -18.56 13.22 16.59
CA ASP A 139 -17.96 12.31 15.59
C ASP A 139 -16.48 12.65 15.31
N GLN A 140 -15.59 11.67 15.50
CA GLN A 140 -14.16 11.82 15.28
C GLN A 140 -13.76 11.74 13.81
N MET A 141 -14.49 10.99 12.98
CA MET A 141 -14.22 10.87 11.55
C MET A 141 -14.51 12.19 10.84
N ILE A 142 -15.63 12.82 11.17
CA ILE A 142 -15.98 14.15 10.61
C ILE A 142 -14.96 15.20 11.06
N LYS A 143 -14.46 15.12 12.30
CA LYS A 143 -13.43 16.03 12.81
C LYS A 143 -12.08 15.86 12.13
N SER A 144 -11.64 14.63 11.86
CA SER A 144 -10.34 14.36 11.22
C SER A 144 -10.33 14.66 9.73
N ALA A 145 -11.46 14.52 9.04
CA ALA A 145 -11.58 14.83 7.61
C ALA A 145 -11.53 16.35 7.30
N ARG A 146 -11.84 17.21 8.27
CA ARG A 146 -11.86 18.67 8.11
C ARG A 146 -10.50 19.27 8.49
N ALA A 147 -10.08 20.33 7.79
CA ALA A 147 -8.92 21.12 8.19
C ALA A 147 -9.07 21.61 9.64
N TYR A 148 -7.99 21.51 10.42
CA TYR A 148 -7.98 21.88 11.83
C TYR A 148 -8.27 23.37 12.00
N ASP A 149 -9.26 23.70 12.83
CA ASP A 149 -9.65 25.06 13.16
C ASP A 149 -9.91 25.19 14.67
N GLN A 150 -9.06 25.96 15.33
CA GLN A 150 -9.09 26.17 16.79
C GLN A 150 -10.44 26.71 17.28
N HIS A 151 -11.09 27.60 16.53
CA HIS A 151 -12.35 28.23 16.94
C HIS A 151 -13.49 27.22 16.93
N ARG A 152 -13.60 26.44 15.84
CA ARG A 152 -14.60 25.36 15.72
C ARG A 152 -14.44 24.33 16.84
N HIS A 153 -13.21 23.85 17.06
CA HIS A 153 -12.94 22.88 18.13
C HIS A 153 -13.34 23.38 19.52
N THR A 154 -13.14 24.67 19.81
CA THR A 154 -13.49 25.26 21.09
C THR A 154 -15.01 25.37 21.26
N ARG A 155 -15.72 25.86 20.24
CA ARG A 155 -17.20 25.94 20.23
C ARG A 155 -17.83 24.57 20.42
N ASP A 156 -17.41 23.57 19.65
CA ASP A 156 -18.02 22.23 19.68
C ASP A 156 -17.81 21.57 21.06
N ALA A 157 -16.68 21.84 21.72
CA ALA A 157 -16.45 21.40 23.09
C ALA A 157 -17.41 22.08 24.08
N GLN A 158 -17.59 23.40 23.97
CA GLN A 158 -18.53 24.16 24.81
C GLN A 158 -19.98 23.70 24.64
N VAL A 159 -20.45 23.53 23.40
CA VAL A 159 -21.80 23.03 23.09
C VAL A 159 -22.01 21.65 23.72
N ARG A 160 -21.07 20.73 23.52
CA ARG A 160 -21.16 19.38 24.09
C ARG A 160 -21.26 19.41 25.62
N ASP A 161 -20.46 20.23 26.28
CA ASP A 161 -20.45 20.32 27.75
C ASP A 161 -21.72 21.00 28.28
N ALA A 162 -22.25 22.01 27.59
CA ALA A 162 -23.54 22.63 27.91
C ALA A 162 -24.73 21.66 27.76
N VAL A 163 -24.77 20.86 26.68
CA VAL A 163 -25.83 19.85 26.49
C VAL A 163 -25.79 18.79 27.59
N ARG A 164 -24.59 18.35 27.99
CA ARG A 164 -24.41 17.39 29.10
C ARG A 164 -24.98 17.90 30.42
N GLU A 165 -24.77 19.17 30.72
CA GLU A 165 -25.20 19.78 31.98
C GLU A 165 -26.70 20.09 31.99
N ARG A 166 -27.23 20.62 30.88
CA ARG A 166 -28.59 21.20 30.83
C ARG A 166 -29.67 20.20 30.42
N ASP A 167 -29.44 19.46 29.32
CA ASP A 167 -30.53 18.79 28.59
C ASP A 167 -30.35 17.27 28.43
N ALA A 168 -29.16 16.73 28.65
CA ALA A 168 -28.85 15.31 28.42
C ALA A 168 -29.79 14.32 29.12
N ALA A 169 -30.19 14.58 30.37
CA ALA A 169 -31.13 13.72 31.10
C ALA A 169 -32.52 13.71 30.44
N ARG A 170 -33.01 14.89 30.04
CA ARG A 170 -34.33 15.04 29.40
C ARG A 170 -34.34 14.45 27.98
N ILE A 171 -33.26 14.65 27.22
CA ILE A 171 -33.08 14.02 25.91
C ILE A 171 -33.15 12.51 26.05
N ASN A 172 -32.42 11.93 26.99
CA ASN A 172 -32.39 10.49 27.20
C ASN A 172 -33.75 9.94 27.64
N GLU A 173 -34.43 10.62 28.58
CA GLU A 173 -35.78 10.25 29.02
C GLU A 173 -36.79 10.30 27.86
N ALA A 174 -36.79 11.37 27.07
CA ALA A 174 -37.67 11.52 25.93
C ALA A 174 -37.45 10.44 24.87
N VAL A 175 -36.19 10.18 24.49
CA VAL A 175 -35.84 9.14 23.51
C VAL A 175 -36.30 7.76 24.00
N LEU A 176 -35.95 7.39 25.24
CA LEU A 176 -36.31 6.08 25.78
C LEU A 176 -37.82 5.91 25.93
N THR A 177 -38.54 6.94 26.35
CA THR A 177 -40.01 6.88 26.47
C THR A 177 -40.67 6.65 25.12
N ILE A 178 -40.26 7.41 24.08
CA ILE A 178 -40.78 7.23 22.72
C ILE A 178 -40.45 5.83 22.17
N VAL A 179 -39.24 5.32 22.44
CA VAL A 179 -38.82 3.98 22.00
C VAL A 179 -39.62 2.89 22.70
N VAL A 180 -39.81 2.97 24.02
CA VAL A 180 -40.58 1.98 24.80
C VAL A 180 -42.01 1.91 24.30
N GLU A 181 -42.68 3.06 24.17
CA GLU A 181 -44.07 3.09 23.68
C GLU A 181 -44.18 2.64 22.22
N GLY A 182 -43.19 3.00 21.38
CA GLY A 182 -43.09 2.51 20.01
C GLY A 182 -42.93 0.98 19.94
N ALA A 183 -42.10 0.41 20.82
CA ALA A 183 -41.88 -1.03 20.91
C ALA A 183 -43.11 -1.78 21.44
N GLU A 184 -43.82 -1.25 22.44
CA GLU A 184 -45.08 -1.81 22.94
C GLU A 184 -46.17 -1.78 21.85
N ARG A 185 -46.28 -0.66 21.13
CA ARG A 185 -47.19 -0.53 19.99
C ARG A 185 -46.86 -1.54 18.91
N MET A 186 -45.59 -1.64 18.52
CA MET A 186 -45.09 -2.62 17.55
C MET A 186 -45.45 -4.05 17.97
N ALA A 187 -45.18 -4.43 19.22
CA ALA A 187 -45.50 -5.77 19.75
C ALA A 187 -47.01 -6.05 19.77
N SER A 188 -47.84 -5.03 20.04
CA SER A 188 -49.30 -5.17 19.99
C SER A 188 -49.83 -5.38 18.56
N LEU A 189 -49.28 -4.65 17.59
CA LEU A 189 -49.65 -4.73 16.18
C LEU A 189 -49.19 -6.04 15.54
N GLN A 190 -48.04 -6.58 15.94
CA GLN A 190 -47.54 -7.89 15.51
C GLN A 190 -48.43 -9.05 15.99
N LYS A 191 -49.11 -8.89 17.14
CA LYS A 191 -50.00 -9.92 17.72
C LYS A 191 -51.44 -9.83 17.18
N ALA A 192 -51.78 -8.79 16.43
CA ALA A 192 -53.13 -8.62 15.89
C ALA A 192 -53.39 -9.60 14.73
N GLU A 193 -54.60 -10.17 14.65
CA GLU A 193 -55.00 -11.12 13.59
C GLU A 193 -54.91 -10.52 12.17
N THR A 194 -55.00 -9.19 12.04
CA THR A 194 -54.78 -8.44 10.79
C THR A 194 -53.90 -7.22 11.07
N PRO A 195 -52.57 -7.31 10.92
CA PRO A 195 -51.67 -6.18 11.17
C PRO A 195 -51.88 -5.09 10.13
N ASN A 196 -52.19 -3.86 10.56
CA ASN A 196 -52.17 -2.71 9.67
C ASN A 196 -50.72 -2.39 9.29
N SER A 197 -50.26 -2.85 8.12
CA SER A 197 -48.87 -2.74 7.67
C SER A 197 -48.32 -1.32 7.70
N ARG A 198 -49.16 -0.31 7.45
CA ARG A 198 -48.75 1.10 7.48
C ARG A 198 -48.43 1.58 8.90
N GLU A 199 -49.24 1.19 9.87
CA GLU A 199 -49.02 1.55 11.28
C GLU A 199 -47.86 0.76 11.88
N LEU A 200 -47.70 -0.49 11.48
CA LEU A 200 -46.55 -1.32 11.88
C LEU A 200 -45.24 -0.73 11.36
N ASN A 201 -45.18 -0.34 10.07
CA ASN A 201 -44.00 0.29 9.49
C ASN A 201 -43.68 1.64 10.15
N ALA A 202 -44.70 2.44 10.49
CA ALA A 202 -44.49 3.70 11.21
C ALA A 202 -43.96 3.47 12.64
N ALA A 203 -44.43 2.43 13.33
CA ALA A 203 -43.89 2.06 14.65
C ALA A 203 -42.44 1.56 14.55
N ILE A 204 -42.13 0.74 13.53
CA ILE A 204 -40.75 0.27 13.26
C ILE A 204 -39.82 1.45 12.97
N GLU A 205 -40.23 2.41 12.13
CA GLU A 205 -39.45 3.60 11.80
C GLU A 205 -39.12 4.43 13.05
N VAL A 206 -40.10 4.63 13.95
CA VAL A 206 -39.89 5.36 15.21
C VAL A 206 -38.89 4.63 16.12
N VAL A 207 -39.02 3.31 16.27
CA VAL A 207 -38.11 2.53 17.11
C VAL A 207 -36.70 2.49 16.51
N ASP A 208 -36.56 2.29 15.19
CA ASP A 208 -35.27 2.31 14.49
C ASP A 208 -34.55 3.66 14.67
N TRP A 209 -35.19 4.78 14.30
CA TRP A 209 -34.60 6.10 14.47
C TRP A 209 -34.36 6.47 15.93
N GLY A 210 -35.22 6.03 16.85
CA GLY A 210 -35.04 6.25 18.27
C GLY A 210 -33.80 5.54 18.81
N ILE A 211 -33.57 4.28 18.42
CA ILE A 211 -32.37 3.53 18.81
C ILE A 211 -31.11 4.08 18.15
N ARG A 212 -31.16 4.50 16.88
CA ARG A 212 -30.04 5.21 16.22
C ARG A 212 -29.67 6.48 16.98
N THR A 213 -30.68 7.24 17.38
CA THR A 213 -30.51 8.46 18.19
C THR A 213 -29.87 8.13 19.52
N PHE A 214 -30.39 7.13 20.24
CA PHE A 214 -29.80 6.63 21.48
C PHE A 214 -28.32 6.28 21.30
N GLY A 215 -27.98 5.48 20.28
CA GLY A 215 -26.59 5.10 19.98
C GLY A 215 -25.66 6.28 19.69
N SER A 216 -26.19 7.38 19.12
CA SER A 216 -25.39 8.57 18.76
C SER A 216 -24.86 9.36 19.95
N TYR A 217 -25.64 9.45 21.04
CA TYR A 217 -25.27 10.27 22.20
C TYR A 217 -24.69 9.49 23.38
N VAL A 218 -24.93 8.17 23.45
CA VAL A 218 -24.41 7.28 24.52
C VAL A 218 -22.89 7.44 24.72
N GLY A 219 -22.14 7.60 23.63
CA GLY A 219 -20.69 7.69 23.65
C GLY A 219 -20.15 8.94 24.36
N TRP A 220 -20.96 9.99 24.51
CA TRP A 220 -20.52 11.26 25.09
C TRP A 220 -21.41 11.82 26.20
N ILE A 221 -22.58 11.26 26.52
CA ILE A 221 -23.37 11.63 27.71
C ILE A 221 -22.91 10.82 28.95
N ASP A 222 -23.39 11.09 30.17
CA ASP A 222 -23.12 10.27 31.36
C ASP A 222 -23.66 8.83 31.18
N ILE A 223 -22.83 7.83 31.53
CA ILE A 223 -23.18 6.40 31.42
C ILE A 223 -24.33 6.01 32.36
N ASN A 224 -24.43 6.64 33.52
CA ASN A 224 -25.45 6.32 34.53
C ASN A 224 -26.86 6.69 34.06
N LEU A 225 -26.98 7.64 33.13
CA LEU A 225 -28.25 8.00 32.50
C LEU A 225 -28.66 6.95 31.45
N THR A 226 -27.68 6.41 30.72
CA THR A 226 -27.94 5.53 29.57
C THR A 226 -28.03 4.04 29.94
N VAL A 227 -27.33 3.59 30.99
CA VAL A 227 -27.32 2.19 31.41
C VAL A 227 -28.09 2.06 32.72
N THR A 228 -29.36 1.71 32.60
CA THR A 228 -30.29 1.55 33.73
C THR A 228 -30.89 0.14 33.74
N GLN A 229 -31.54 -0.23 34.85
CA GLN A 229 -32.22 -1.53 35.00
C GLN A 229 -33.35 -1.75 33.98
N THR A 230 -33.90 -0.68 33.40
CA THR A 230 -34.95 -0.74 32.38
C THR A 230 -34.40 -0.72 30.95
N THR A 231 -33.33 0.03 30.71
CA THR A 231 -32.77 0.20 29.35
C THR A 231 -32.08 -1.06 28.85
N VAL A 232 -31.34 -1.78 29.70
CA VAL A 232 -30.60 -2.99 29.28
C VAL A 232 -31.55 -4.11 28.80
N PRO A 233 -32.62 -4.48 29.54
CA PRO A 233 -33.59 -5.46 29.05
C PRO A 233 -34.31 -5.04 27.77
N LEU A 234 -34.62 -3.75 27.61
CA LEU A 234 -35.21 -3.20 26.38
C LEU A 234 -34.28 -3.43 25.19
N LEU A 235 -33.00 -3.05 25.30
CA LEU A 235 -32.02 -3.23 24.23
C LEU A 235 -31.86 -4.72 23.87
N PHE A 236 -31.82 -5.64 24.84
CA PHE A 236 -31.73 -7.07 24.51
C PHE A 236 -32.99 -7.63 23.88
N THR A 237 -34.16 -7.09 24.21
CA THR A 237 -35.41 -7.44 23.52
C THR A 237 -35.37 -6.99 22.07
N LEU A 238 -34.94 -5.75 21.82
CA LEU A 238 -34.83 -5.17 20.48
C LEU A 238 -33.71 -5.82 19.64
N LEU A 239 -32.64 -6.31 20.28
CA LEU A 239 -31.57 -7.07 19.62
C LEU A 239 -32.09 -8.40 19.06
N ALA A 240 -33.14 -8.99 19.64
CA ALA A 240 -33.77 -10.22 19.17
C ALA A 240 -35.04 -9.99 18.34
N ASP A 241 -35.34 -8.73 17.97
CA ASP A 241 -36.55 -8.37 17.23
C ASP A 241 -36.53 -8.93 15.79
N PRO A 242 -37.68 -9.31 15.20
CA PRO A 242 -37.73 -9.74 13.79
C PRO A 242 -37.31 -8.64 12.80
N SER A 243 -37.46 -7.36 13.13
CA SER A 243 -37.10 -6.25 12.26
C SER A 243 -35.58 -6.06 12.18
N LEU A 244 -35.02 -6.29 10.99
CA LEU A 244 -33.59 -6.14 10.73
C LEU A 244 -33.05 -4.72 11.04
N PRO A 245 -33.70 -3.60 10.61
CA PRO A 245 -33.21 -2.26 10.93
C PRO A 245 -33.06 -2.02 12.44
N ILE A 246 -34.01 -2.50 13.25
CA ILE A 246 -33.99 -2.37 14.71
C ILE A 246 -32.83 -3.18 15.29
N ARG A 247 -32.64 -4.43 14.84
CA ARG A 247 -31.53 -5.26 15.28
C ARG A 247 -30.18 -4.61 14.99
N LEU A 248 -29.97 -4.10 13.78
CA LEU A 248 -28.74 -3.42 13.37
C LEU A 248 -28.49 -2.15 14.19
N ALA A 249 -29.52 -1.30 14.34
CA ALA A 249 -29.42 -0.09 15.16
C ALA A 249 -29.09 -0.41 16.62
N THR A 250 -29.69 -1.47 17.16
CA THR A 250 -29.48 -1.93 18.54
C THR A 250 -28.07 -2.50 18.74
N SER A 251 -27.55 -3.29 17.78
CA SER A 251 -26.16 -3.76 17.78
C SER A 251 -25.17 -2.59 17.84
N VAL A 252 -25.40 -1.54 17.03
CA VAL A 252 -24.56 -0.33 17.04
C VAL A 252 -24.69 0.43 18.37
N ALA A 253 -25.89 0.55 18.93
CA ALA A 253 -26.08 1.21 20.22
C ALA A 253 -25.33 0.48 21.36
N LEU A 254 -25.44 -0.85 21.43
CA LEU A 254 -24.70 -1.67 22.38
C LEU A 254 -23.19 -1.55 22.16
N LEU A 255 -22.73 -1.54 20.91
CA LEU A 255 -21.32 -1.33 20.56
C LEU A 255 -20.81 0.00 21.11
N ARG A 256 -21.60 1.07 21.01
CA ARG A 256 -21.24 2.40 21.56
C ARG A 256 -21.25 2.42 23.09
N ILE A 257 -22.16 1.70 23.75
CA ILE A 257 -22.12 1.50 25.22
C ILE A 257 -20.81 0.81 25.61
N VAL A 258 -20.49 -0.30 24.95
CA VAL A 258 -19.30 -1.09 25.25
C VAL A 258 -18.04 -0.32 24.93
N SER A 259 -17.99 0.47 23.86
CA SER A 259 -16.80 1.25 23.47
C SER A 259 -16.52 2.48 24.36
N LYS A 260 -17.44 2.84 25.25
CA LYS A 260 -17.31 4.07 26.03
C LYS A 260 -16.15 3.97 27.03
N GLY A 261 -15.22 4.91 26.95
CA GLY A 261 -14.12 5.03 27.91
C GLY A 261 -14.64 5.45 29.29
N LEU A 262 -14.29 4.70 30.33
CA LEU A 262 -14.59 5.01 31.72
C LEU A 262 -13.28 5.31 32.46
N LYS A 263 -13.36 6.20 33.45
CA LYS A 263 -12.18 6.68 34.18
C LYS A 263 -11.54 5.59 35.03
N GLU A 264 -12.37 4.83 35.74
CA GLU A 264 -11.92 3.74 36.61
C GLU A 264 -12.11 2.39 35.91
N PRO A 265 -11.06 1.54 35.81
CA PRO A 265 -11.14 0.21 35.21
C PRO A 265 -12.17 -0.72 35.88
N SER A 266 -12.39 -0.57 37.20
CA SER A 266 -13.38 -1.34 37.95
C SER A 266 -14.81 -1.06 37.48
N ASP A 267 -15.13 0.20 37.18
CA ASP A 267 -16.45 0.61 36.72
C ASP A 267 -16.71 0.05 35.32
N LYS A 268 -15.66 0.00 34.49
CA LYS A 268 -15.70 -0.65 33.19
C LYS A 268 -15.98 -2.13 33.28
N LEU A 269 -15.26 -2.85 34.14
CA LEU A 269 -15.52 -4.26 34.36
C LEU A 269 -16.96 -4.49 34.85
N GLN A 270 -17.43 -3.68 35.80
CA GLN A 270 -18.79 -3.78 36.33
C GLN A 270 -19.86 -3.52 35.26
N LEU A 271 -19.66 -2.54 34.37
CA LEU A 271 -20.54 -2.30 33.22
C LEU A 271 -20.64 -3.55 32.34
N LEU A 272 -19.51 -4.16 31.99
CA LEU A 272 -19.48 -5.36 31.15
C LEU A 272 -20.16 -6.56 31.83
N LYS A 273 -20.02 -6.68 33.16
CA LYS A 273 -20.73 -7.69 33.98
C LYS A 273 -22.23 -7.50 33.96
N VAL A 274 -22.71 -6.26 34.17
CA VAL A 274 -24.15 -5.94 34.17
C VAL A 274 -24.79 -6.23 32.81
N LEU A 275 -24.08 -5.96 31.72
CA LEU A 275 -24.57 -6.28 30.38
C LEU A 275 -24.60 -7.80 30.13
N SER A 276 -23.68 -8.59 30.71
CA SER A 276 -23.58 -10.03 30.48
C SER A 276 -23.58 -10.42 28.99
N LEU A 277 -23.03 -9.53 28.16
CA LEU A 277 -23.19 -9.55 26.71
C LEU A 277 -22.59 -10.80 26.05
N GLY A 278 -21.53 -11.38 26.63
CA GLY A 278 -20.92 -12.61 26.11
C GLY A 278 -21.89 -13.79 26.00
N GLN A 279 -22.77 -13.97 26.99
CA GLN A 279 -23.78 -15.05 26.98
C GLN A 279 -24.90 -14.78 25.97
N VAL A 280 -25.28 -13.52 25.82
CA VAL A 280 -26.30 -13.10 24.84
C VAL A 280 -25.77 -13.30 23.42
N LEU A 281 -24.53 -12.91 23.16
CA LEU A 281 -23.86 -13.11 21.87
C LEU A 281 -23.67 -14.59 21.54
N ASP A 282 -23.33 -15.42 22.53
CA ASP A 282 -23.25 -16.88 22.37
C ASP A 282 -24.59 -17.48 21.89
N ALA A 283 -25.69 -17.14 22.57
CA ALA A 283 -27.02 -17.60 22.19
C ALA A 283 -27.47 -17.09 20.80
N LEU A 284 -27.18 -15.81 20.47
CA LEU A 284 -27.56 -15.22 19.19
C LEU A 284 -26.73 -15.74 18.03
N GLU A 285 -25.41 -15.91 18.20
CA GLU A 285 -24.55 -16.54 17.20
C GLU A 285 -25.01 -17.97 16.94
N THR A 286 -25.27 -18.77 17.99
CA THR A 286 -25.75 -20.15 17.82
C THR A 286 -27.04 -20.19 17.03
N LYS A 287 -28.01 -19.33 17.37
CA LYS A 287 -29.31 -19.27 16.69
C LYS A 287 -29.17 -18.86 15.23
N THR A 288 -28.45 -17.78 14.95
CA THR A 288 -28.26 -17.25 13.58
C THR A 288 -27.45 -18.21 12.72
N ARG A 289 -26.51 -18.94 13.32
CA ARG A 289 -25.76 -20.02 12.66
C ARG A 289 -26.60 -21.21 12.28
N THR A 290 -27.45 -21.71 13.18
CA THR A 290 -28.38 -22.78 12.82
C THR A 290 -29.30 -22.35 11.70
N GLN A 291 -29.80 -21.11 11.73
CA GLN A 291 -30.67 -20.57 10.67
C GLN A 291 -29.94 -20.44 9.32
N GLN A 292 -28.67 -20.02 9.31
CA GLN A 292 -27.86 -19.97 8.09
C GLN A 292 -27.68 -21.37 7.49
N ILE A 293 -27.35 -22.37 8.32
CA ILE A 293 -27.21 -23.77 7.87
C ILE A 293 -28.55 -24.32 7.35
N GLU A 294 -29.67 -24.00 8.00
CA GLU A 294 -31.01 -24.41 7.57
C GLU A 294 -31.42 -23.79 6.23
N ARG A 295 -30.96 -22.55 5.94
CA ARG A 295 -31.19 -21.87 4.66
C ARG A 295 -30.37 -22.46 3.51
N GLY A 296 -29.14 -22.91 3.79
CA GLY A 296 -28.24 -23.43 2.77
C GLY A 296 -27.93 -22.37 1.71
N GLU A 297 -28.23 -22.66 0.45
CA GLU A 297 -28.00 -21.76 -0.70
C GLU A 297 -28.95 -20.54 -0.76
N ASP A 298 -30.01 -20.49 0.05
CA ASP A 298 -30.96 -19.36 0.09
C ASP A 298 -30.41 -18.21 0.95
N THR A 299 -29.52 -17.40 0.36
CA THR A 299 -28.84 -16.29 1.05
C THR A 299 -29.79 -15.13 1.38
N ASP A 300 -29.84 -14.76 2.66
CA ASP A 300 -30.48 -13.53 3.14
C ASP A 300 -29.40 -12.52 3.54
N GLU A 301 -29.05 -11.62 2.61
CA GLU A 301 -28.03 -10.56 2.82
C GLU A 301 -28.28 -9.75 4.10
N GLY A 302 -29.54 -9.59 4.49
CA GLY A 302 -29.93 -8.89 5.70
C GLY A 302 -29.54 -9.64 6.97
N GLU A 303 -29.77 -10.94 7.01
CA GLU A 303 -29.33 -11.79 8.13
C GLU A 303 -27.81 -11.90 8.21
N GLU A 304 -27.11 -11.96 7.07
CA GLU A 304 -25.64 -11.97 7.06
C GLU A 304 -25.07 -10.62 7.56
N SER A 305 -25.67 -9.50 7.17
CA SER A 305 -25.35 -8.17 7.72
C SER A 305 -25.57 -8.10 9.25
N TYR A 306 -26.59 -8.78 9.76
CA TYR A 306 -26.85 -8.85 11.20
C TYR A 306 -25.78 -9.67 11.93
N ARG A 307 -25.36 -10.80 11.38
CA ARG A 307 -24.24 -11.59 11.93
C ARG A 307 -22.94 -10.81 11.94
N GLU A 308 -22.65 -10.06 10.87
CA GLU A 308 -21.49 -9.16 10.81
C GLU A 308 -21.56 -8.12 11.95
N ALA A 309 -22.74 -7.54 12.21
CA ALA A 309 -22.94 -6.62 13.33
C ALA A 309 -22.73 -7.28 14.71
N LEU A 310 -23.12 -8.54 14.88
CA LEU A 310 -22.85 -9.31 16.11
C LEU A 310 -21.36 -9.62 16.28
N GLY A 311 -20.67 -9.98 15.20
CA GLY A 311 -19.22 -10.19 15.19
C GLY A 311 -18.45 -8.92 15.55
N LYS A 312 -18.83 -7.76 14.99
CA LYS A 312 -18.30 -6.44 15.36
C LYS A 312 -18.53 -6.12 16.84
N LEU A 313 -19.70 -6.44 17.37
CA LEU A 313 -20.03 -6.24 18.78
C LEU A 313 -19.18 -7.13 19.71
N LEU A 314 -18.99 -8.41 19.35
CA LEU A 314 -18.10 -9.32 20.07
C LEU A 314 -16.65 -8.83 20.04
N ASN A 315 -16.17 -8.39 18.87
CA ASN A 315 -14.83 -7.87 18.68
C ASN A 315 -14.55 -6.67 19.61
N VAL A 316 -15.47 -5.71 19.66
CA VAL A 316 -15.35 -4.55 20.56
C VAL A 316 -15.39 -4.97 22.03
N LEU A 317 -16.27 -5.89 22.41
CA LEU A 317 -16.32 -6.44 23.77
C LEU A 317 -14.99 -7.07 24.17
N GLY A 318 -14.42 -7.91 23.30
CA GLY A 318 -13.14 -8.56 23.54
C GLY A 318 -11.96 -7.58 23.62
N LEU A 319 -11.92 -6.57 22.75
CA LEU A 319 -10.90 -5.52 22.81
C LEU A 319 -10.95 -4.72 24.11
N GLU A 320 -12.14 -4.39 24.61
CA GLU A 320 -12.28 -3.67 25.87
C GLU A 320 -11.90 -4.55 27.07
N LEU A 321 -12.19 -5.86 27.03
CA LEU A 321 -11.73 -6.81 28.05
C LEU A 321 -10.21 -6.98 28.03
N GLU A 322 -9.59 -7.11 26.86
CA GLU A 322 -8.14 -7.22 26.70
C GLU A 322 -7.42 -5.96 27.21
N LYS A 323 -7.96 -4.76 26.97
CA LYS A 323 -7.44 -3.52 27.57
C LYS A 323 -7.43 -3.58 29.10
N LEU A 324 -8.47 -4.13 29.72
CA LEU A 324 -8.50 -4.32 31.18
C LEU A 324 -7.45 -5.33 31.66
N VAL A 325 -7.15 -6.36 30.87
CA VAL A 325 -6.12 -7.35 31.19
C VAL A 325 -4.72 -6.74 31.09
N ASP A 326 -4.46 -5.95 30.04
CA ASP A 326 -3.14 -5.42 29.72
C ASP A 326 -2.78 -4.12 30.47
N GLU A 327 -3.72 -3.19 30.62
CA GLU A 327 -3.45 -1.82 31.08
C GLU A 327 -3.80 -1.57 32.56
N CYS A 328 -4.64 -2.41 33.17
CA CYS A 328 -5.10 -2.20 34.54
C CYS A 328 -3.97 -2.42 35.57
N PRO A 329 -3.84 -1.61 36.64
CA PRO A 329 -2.90 -1.90 37.73
C PRO A 329 -3.44 -2.92 38.75
N ASP A 330 -4.77 -3.10 38.85
CA ASP A 330 -5.41 -3.98 39.83
C ASP A 330 -5.47 -5.45 39.33
N GLU A 331 -4.80 -6.34 40.06
CA GLU A 331 -4.72 -7.77 39.74
C GLU A 331 -6.07 -8.51 39.87
N ASN A 332 -6.99 -8.05 40.74
CA ASN A 332 -8.31 -8.67 40.85
C ASN A 332 -9.14 -8.40 39.59
N VAL A 333 -9.12 -7.16 39.12
CA VAL A 333 -9.80 -6.73 37.88
C VAL A 333 -9.22 -7.48 36.69
N LYS A 334 -7.89 -7.65 36.62
CA LYS A 334 -7.23 -8.45 35.57
C LYS A 334 -7.67 -9.90 35.57
N ALA A 335 -7.68 -10.56 36.74
CA ALA A 335 -8.02 -11.97 36.85
C ALA A 335 -9.48 -12.23 36.41
N GLU A 336 -10.39 -11.35 36.82
CA GLU A 336 -11.80 -11.43 36.43
C GLU A 336 -11.99 -11.11 34.94
N ALA A 337 -11.37 -10.05 34.41
CA ALA A 337 -11.40 -9.74 32.98
C ALA A 337 -10.83 -10.88 32.12
N SER A 338 -9.73 -11.50 32.55
CA SER A 338 -9.12 -12.67 31.87
C SER A 338 -10.09 -13.85 31.80
N THR A 339 -10.90 -14.06 32.85
CA THR A 339 -11.93 -15.10 32.86
C THR A 339 -13.00 -14.84 31.81
N TYR A 340 -13.45 -13.58 31.68
CA TYR A 340 -14.41 -13.18 30.64
C TYR A 340 -13.84 -13.30 29.22
N VAL A 341 -12.56 -12.97 29.01
CA VAL A 341 -11.87 -13.21 27.73
C VAL A 341 -11.92 -14.70 27.38
N THR A 342 -11.58 -15.60 28.31
CA THR A 342 -11.64 -17.04 28.05
C THR A 342 -13.06 -17.53 27.74
N GLN A 343 -14.08 -16.95 28.37
CA GLN A 343 -15.48 -17.31 28.10
C GLN A 343 -15.96 -16.94 26.70
N ILE A 344 -15.45 -15.85 26.11
CA ILE A 344 -15.87 -15.40 24.77
C ILE A 344 -15.05 -16.03 23.62
N GLN A 345 -13.93 -16.68 23.91
CA GLN A 345 -13.08 -17.35 22.92
C GLN A 345 -13.82 -18.36 22.03
N PRO A 346 -14.70 -19.26 22.55
CA PRO A 346 -15.45 -20.18 21.70
C PRO A 346 -16.39 -19.47 20.72
N VAL A 347 -17.03 -18.38 21.14
CA VAL A 347 -17.90 -17.57 20.27
C VAL A 347 -17.07 -16.91 19.17
N MET A 348 -15.90 -16.37 19.51
CA MET A 348 -14.97 -15.78 18.54
C MET A 348 -14.52 -16.80 17.49
N LEU A 349 -14.21 -18.04 17.90
CA LEU A 349 -13.83 -19.11 16.96
C LEU A 349 -14.97 -19.48 16.00
N ARG A 350 -16.23 -19.41 16.44
CA ARG A 350 -17.36 -19.69 15.56
C ARG A 350 -17.61 -18.58 14.54
N PHE A 351 -17.46 -17.31 14.92
CA PHE A 351 -17.45 -16.21 13.95
C PHE A 351 -16.25 -16.28 12.99
N LEU A 352 -15.07 -16.69 13.48
CA LEU A 352 -13.90 -16.89 12.63
C LEU A 352 -14.09 -18.05 11.63
N ALA A 353 -14.85 -19.07 12.02
CA ALA A 353 -15.18 -20.23 11.19
C ALA A 353 -16.45 -20.02 10.34
N ASP A 354 -16.96 -18.80 10.24
CA ASP A 354 -18.11 -18.47 9.39
C ASP A 354 -17.78 -18.71 7.91
N GLU A 355 -18.78 -19.09 7.13
CA GLU A 355 -18.65 -19.29 5.69
C GLU A 355 -18.36 -17.94 5.02
N TYR A 356 -19.05 -16.87 5.46
CA TYR A 356 -18.87 -15.54 4.90
C TYR A 356 -17.62 -14.85 5.45
N ASP A 357 -16.78 -14.41 4.52
CA ASP A 357 -15.51 -13.77 4.77
C ASP A 357 -15.63 -12.41 5.47
N ASP A 358 -16.69 -11.64 5.18
CA ASP A 358 -17.01 -10.40 5.90
C ASP A 358 -17.23 -10.65 7.39
N THR A 359 -18.05 -11.65 7.74
CA THR A 359 -18.33 -12.02 9.14
C THR A 359 -17.06 -12.52 9.83
N CYS A 360 -16.26 -13.35 9.14
CA CYS A 360 -14.97 -13.84 9.62
C CYS A 360 -14.01 -12.69 9.99
N SER A 361 -13.90 -11.68 9.11
CA SER A 361 -12.97 -10.55 9.28
C SER A 361 -13.29 -9.65 10.48
N THR A 362 -14.55 -9.65 10.95
CA THR A 362 -14.99 -8.76 12.04
C THR A 362 -14.22 -8.96 13.36
N VAL A 363 -13.76 -10.19 13.64
CA VAL A 363 -13.09 -10.57 14.89
C VAL A 363 -11.56 -10.52 14.82
N PHE A 364 -10.99 -10.16 13.66
CA PHE A 364 -9.55 -10.12 13.45
C PHE A 364 -8.81 -9.17 14.42
N PRO A 365 -9.30 -7.95 14.71
CA PRO A 365 -8.63 -7.05 15.66
C PRO A 365 -8.53 -7.63 17.08
N MET A 366 -9.60 -8.27 17.56
CA MET A 366 -9.64 -8.96 18.85
C MET A 366 -8.64 -10.13 18.86
N LEU A 367 -8.67 -10.99 17.84
CA LEU A 367 -7.74 -12.11 17.72
C LEU A 367 -6.27 -11.66 17.72
N GLN A 368 -5.96 -10.59 16.97
CA GLN A 368 -4.63 -10.01 16.92
C GLN A 368 -4.15 -9.55 18.30
N THR A 369 -5.04 -8.96 19.09
CA THR A 369 -4.74 -8.45 20.43
C THR A 369 -4.46 -9.61 21.40
N ILE A 370 -5.32 -10.63 21.42
CA ILE A 370 -5.16 -11.85 22.23
C ILE A 370 -3.82 -12.54 21.91
N LEU A 371 -3.52 -12.75 20.63
CA LEU A 371 -2.26 -13.39 20.21
C LEU A 371 -1.04 -12.54 20.56
N THR A 372 -1.16 -11.21 20.49
CA THR A 372 -0.09 -10.29 20.91
C THR A 372 0.16 -10.36 22.41
N SER A 373 -0.90 -10.45 23.22
CA SER A 373 -0.81 -10.67 24.66
C SER A 373 -0.12 -12.00 24.98
N TYR A 374 -0.49 -13.09 24.29
CA TYR A 374 0.17 -14.40 24.46
C TYR A 374 1.65 -14.37 24.07
N LYS A 375 2.01 -13.70 22.97
CA LYS A 375 3.43 -13.48 22.62
C LYS A 375 4.19 -12.73 23.69
N ARG A 376 3.59 -11.69 24.28
CA ARG A 376 4.20 -10.91 25.36
C ARG A 376 4.41 -11.77 26.59
N ALA A 377 3.40 -12.54 27.00
CA ALA A 377 3.48 -13.47 28.13
C ALA A 377 4.57 -14.53 27.93
N ARG A 378 4.68 -15.12 26.73
CA ARG A 378 5.71 -16.11 26.39
C ARG A 378 7.13 -15.54 26.37
N LYS A 379 7.31 -14.25 26.06
CA LYS A 379 8.61 -13.56 26.17
C LYS A 379 9.04 -13.34 27.61
N ILE A 380 8.09 -13.15 28.53
CA ILE A 380 8.35 -12.87 29.94
C ILE A 380 8.56 -14.17 30.73
N SER A 381 7.82 -15.23 30.40
CA SER A 381 7.88 -16.52 31.09
C SER A 381 8.25 -17.66 30.14
N SER A 382 9.28 -18.43 30.50
CA SER A 382 9.67 -19.67 29.82
C SER A 382 8.83 -20.89 30.24
N ALA A 383 7.86 -20.71 31.15
CA ALA A 383 7.00 -21.80 31.60
C ALA A 383 6.16 -22.36 30.43
N PRO A 384 5.79 -23.66 30.45
CA PRO A 384 4.85 -24.23 29.49
C PRO A 384 3.56 -23.41 29.42
N LEU A 385 2.95 -23.35 28.23
CA LEU A 385 1.63 -22.75 28.07
C LEU A 385 0.63 -23.51 28.94
N ASP A 386 -0.31 -22.77 29.53
CA ASP A 386 -1.43 -23.37 30.23
C ASP A 386 -2.26 -24.24 29.27
N ASP A 387 -2.77 -25.37 29.76
CA ASP A 387 -3.47 -26.37 28.93
C ASP A 387 -4.71 -25.76 28.25
N SER A 388 -5.40 -24.82 28.92
CA SER A 388 -6.55 -24.11 28.34
C SER A 388 -6.14 -23.26 27.13
N LYS A 389 -5.02 -22.52 27.25
CA LYS A 389 -4.47 -21.68 26.17
C LYS A 389 -3.97 -22.54 25.02
N ARG A 390 -3.31 -23.67 25.32
CA ARG A 390 -2.86 -24.62 24.28
C ARG A 390 -4.06 -25.20 23.52
N SER A 391 -5.12 -25.61 24.21
CA SER A 391 -6.36 -26.12 23.59
C SER A 391 -7.04 -25.07 22.70
N PHE A 392 -7.11 -23.82 23.16
CA PHE A 392 -7.60 -22.71 22.34
C PHE A 392 -6.75 -22.50 21.08
N LEU A 393 -5.41 -22.49 21.19
CA LEU A 393 -4.51 -22.33 20.05
C LEU A 393 -4.63 -23.48 19.05
N THR A 394 -4.85 -24.72 19.51
CA THR A 394 -5.11 -25.87 18.62
C THR A 394 -6.41 -25.67 17.84
N SER A 395 -7.50 -25.31 18.53
CA SER A 395 -8.81 -25.09 17.88
C SER A 395 -8.75 -23.92 16.90
N LEU A 396 -8.06 -22.84 17.27
CA LEU A 396 -7.81 -21.69 16.40
C LEU A 396 -7.02 -22.08 15.15
N LEU A 397 -5.98 -22.91 15.30
CA LEU A 397 -5.16 -23.37 14.19
C LEU A 397 -5.97 -24.21 13.20
N GLU A 398 -6.85 -25.07 13.67
CA GLU A 398 -7.76 -25.85 12.82
C GLU A 398 -8.69 -24.94 12.00
N VAL A 399 -9.27 -23.91 12.63
CA VAL A 399 -10.12 -22.93 11.94
C VAL A 399 -9.31 -22.14 10.89
N ILE A 400 -8.12 -21.64 11.25
CA ILE A 400 -7.25 -20.90 10.32
C ILE A 400 -6.89 -21.76 9.11
N LEU A 401 -6.47 -23.02 9.32
CA LEU A 401 -6.09 -23.91 8.22
C LEU A 401 -7.29 -24.23 7.31
N THR A 402 -8.50 -24.34 7.88
CA THR A 402 -9.73 -24.55 7.11
C THR A 402 -10.10 -23.31 6.29
N LYS A 403 -10.05 -22.11 6.87
CA LYS A 403 -10.34 -20.85 6.14
C LYS A 403 -9.26 -20.46 5.12
N MET A 404 -8.07 -21.08 5.14
CA MET A 404 -7.07 -20.93 4.07
C MET A 404 -7.42 -21.72 2.81
N LYS A 405 -8.40 -22.62 2.87
CA LYS A 405 -8.84 -23.46 1.75
C LYS A 405 -9.70 -22.64 0.78
N TRP A 406 -9.56 -22.91 -0.52
CA TRP A 406 -10.50 -22.40 -1.52
C TRP A 406 -11.90 -22.99 -1.33
N GLU A 407 -12.92 -22.21 -1.67
CA GLU A 407 -14.29 -22.72 -1.79
C GLU A 407 -14.36 -23.86 -2.82
N GLU A 408 -15.30 -24.78 -2.64
CA GLU A 408 -15.35 -25.98 -3.48
C GLU A 408 -15.82 -25.69 -4.90
N ASP A 409 -16.79 -24.80 -5.02
CA ASP A 409 -17.43 -24.40 -6.28
C ASP A 409 -16.77 -23.19 -6.93
N ALA A 410 -15.71 -22.64 -6.33
CA ALA A 410 -14.91 -21.61 -6.95
C ALA A 410 -14.32 -22.14 -8.26
N ASP A 411 -14.45 -21.37 -9.33
CA ASP A 411 -13.72 -21.59 -10.56
C ASP A 411 -12.59 -20.55 -10.67
N PRO A 412 -11.34 -20.89 -10.30
CA PRO A 412 -10.22 -19.96 -10.40
C PRO A 412 -9.89 -19.53 -11.83
N GLU A 413 -10.49 -20.16 -12.86
CA GLU A 413 -10.32 -19.77 -14.26
C GLU A 413 -11.33 -18.71 -14.72
N ASP A 414 -12.50 -18.66 -14.08
CA ASP A 414 -13.60 -17.72 -14.38
C ASP A 414 -13.81 -16.67 -13.25
N ALA A 415 -13.06 -16.76 -12.14
CA ALA A 415 -13.09 -15.78 -11.06
C ALA A 415 -12.51 -14.44 -11.54
N ASP A 416 -13.22 -13.35 -11.24
CA ASP A 416 -12.72 -12.01 -11.54
C ASP A 416 -11.39 -11.75 -10.76
N ASP A 417 -10.51 -10.93 -11.33
CA ASP A 417 -9.22 -10.60 -10.70
C ASP A 417 -9.38 -10.02 -9.29
N ASP A 418 -10.52 -9.35 -9.03
CA ASP A 418 -10.88 -8.78 -7.73
C ASP A 418 -11.18 -9.87 -6.68
N ASP A 419 -11.98 -10.90 -7.02
CA ASP A 419 -12.31 -12.01 -6.10
C ASP A 419 -11.05 -12.78 -5.69
N THR A 420 -10.17 -13.06 -6.66
CA THR A 420 -8.89 -13.71 -6.41
C THR A 420 -8.00 -12.85 -5.49
N ALA A 421 -7.99 -11.53 -5.69
CA ALA A 421 -7.22 -10.61 -4.87
C ALA A 421 -7.76 -10.52 -3.43
N GLU A 422 -9.08 -10.56 -3.24
CA GLU A 422 -9.72 -10.57 -1.93
C GLU A 422 -9.42 -11.85 -1.15
N PHE A 423 -9.49 -13.01 -1.80
CA PHE A 423 -9.12 -14.28 -1.19
C PHE A 423 -7.63 -14.32 -0.80
N GLU A 424 -6.72 -13.86 -1.66
CA GLU A 424 -5.29 -13.78 -1.32
C GLU A 424 -5.00 -12.78 -0.19
N LYS A 425 -5.76 -11.68 -0.13
CA LYS A 425 -5.71 -10.75 1.01
C LYS A 425 -6.15 -11.45 2.29
N MET A 426 -7.24 -12.22 2.27
CA MET A 426 -7.67 -13.01 3.43
C MET A 426 -6.60 -14.03 3.84
N ARG A 427 -6.07 -14.82 2.91
CA ARG A 427 -4.98 -15.78 3.18
C ARG A 427 -3.78 -15.11 3.85
N LYS A 428 -3.42 -13.91 3.38
CA LYS A 428 -2.34 -13.11 3.96
C LYS A 428 -2.64 -12.68 5.40
N GLU A 429 -3.87 -12.27 5.70
CA GLU A 429 -4.29 -11.91 7.06
C GLU A 429 -4.29 -13.14 7.99
N LEU A 430 -4.90 -14.25 7.57
CA LEU A 430 -4.85 -15.54 8.29
C LEU A 430 -3.42 -16.02 8.53
N ARG A 431 -2.52 -15.79 7.57
CA ARG A 431 -1.10 -16.09 7.69
C ARG A 431 -0.43 -15.28 8.80
N THR A 432 -0.83 -14.03 9.03
CA THR A 432 -0.29 -13.26 10.16
C THR A 432 -0.70 -13.84 11.52
N PHE A 433 -1.88 -14.44 11.63
CA PHE A 433 -2.31 -15.17 12.83
C PHE A 433 -1.54 -16.47 13.01
N LEU A 434 -1.32 -17.24 11.94
CA LEU A 434 -0.48 -18.43 11.96
C LEU A 434 0.95 -18.12 12.43
N ASP A 435 1.57 -17.07 11.88
CA ASP A 435 2.88 -16.55 12.32
C ASP A 435 2.86 -16.10 13.78
N SER A 436 1.70 -15.69 14.27
CA SER A 436 1.52 -15.27 15.64
C SER A 436 1.45 -16.43 16.62
N ILE A 437 0.76 -17.51 16.25
CA ILE A 437 0.71 -18.77 16.99
C ILE A 437 2.10 -19.42 16.99
N LEU A 438 2.78 -19.42 15.84
CA LEU A 438 4.15 -19.92 15.68
C LEU A 438 5.14 -19.28 16.66
N ALA A 439 5.02 -17.97 16.89
CA ALA A 439 5.87 -17.26 17.85
C ALA A 439 5.59 -17.63 19.32
N VAL A 440 4.44 -18.25 19.59
CA VAL A 440 4.01 -18.69 20.93
C VAL A 440 4.36 -20.16 21.16
N ASP A 441 3.95 -21.04 20.24
CA ASP A 441 4.25 -22.48 20.22
C ASP A 441 4.60 -22.93 18.79
N GLN A 442 5.90 -23.10 18.53
CA GLN A 442 6.39 -23.48 17.22
C GLN A 442 6.07 -24.94 16.86
N ASP A 443 6.14 -25.85 17.84
CA ASP A 443 5.98 -27.29 17.60
C ASP A 443 4.53 -27.60 17.22
N LEU A 444 3.57 -26.92 17.86
CA LEU A 444 2.14 -27.05 17.55
C LEU A 444 1.84 -26.72 16.08
N VAL A 445 2.33 -25.57 15.59
CA VAL A 445 2.11 -25.14 14.21
C VAL A 445 2.85 -26.04 13.22
N THR A 446 4.10 -26.37 13.52
CA THR A 446 4.94 -27.18 12.63
C THR A 446 4.36 -28.56 12.42
N GLU A 447 3.88 -29.22 13.50
CA GLU A 447 3.29 -30.55 13.39
C GLU A 447 1.93 -30.52 12.69
N ALA A 448 1.04 -29.56 12.99
CA ALA A 448 -0.26 -29.46 12.32
C ALA A 448 -0.12 -29.26 10.80
N VAL A 449 0.76 -28.34 10.38
CA VAL A 449 1.04 -28.08 8.96
C VAL A 449 1.65 -29.30 8.30
N ARG A 450 2.61 -29.96 8.98
CA ARG A 450 3.23 -31.20 8.50
C ARG A 450 2.20 -32.30 8.31
N THR A 451 1.37 -32.56 9.32
CA THR A 451 0.36 -33.62 9.30
C THR A 451 -0.62 -33.39 8.14
N LEU A 452 -1.15 -32.18 8.00
CA LEU A 452 -2.11 -31.86 6.94
C LEU A 452 -1.49 -31.98 5.54
N ALA A 453 -0.30 -31.42 5.33
CA ALA A 453 0.39 -31.50 4.05
C ALA A 453 0.76 -32.94 3.67
N LEU A 454 1.38 -33.71 4.58
CA LEU A 454 1.79 -35.10 4.30
C LEU A 454 0.60 -36.03 4.12
N ASN A 455 -0.48 -35.86 4.89
CA ASN A 455 -1.69 -36.68 4.74
C ASN A 455 -2.32 -36.46 3.36
N THR A 456 -2.43 -35.21 2.92
CA THR A 456 -2.98 -34.85 1.61
C THR A 456 -2.11 -35.42 0.49
N ILE A 457 -0.79 -35.18 0.52
CA ILE A 457 0.14 -35.65 -0.50
C ILE A 457 0.18 -37.19 -0.57
N SER A 458 0.18 -37.86 0.59
CA SER A 458 0.22 -39.32 0.67
C SER A 458 -1.10 -39.96 0.22
N ALA A 459 -2.25 -39.35 0.54
CA ALA A 459 -3.54 -39.82 0.08
C ALA A 459 -3.63 -39.77 -1.45
N TYR A 460 -3.13 -38.70 -2.09
CA TYR A 460 -3.11 -38.58 -3.54
C TYR A 460 -2.19 -39.65 -4.17
N ARG A 461 -0.98 -39.80 -3.63
CA ARG A 461 0.00 -40.81 -4.07
C ARG A 461 -0.57 -42.23 -4.00
N ASN A 462 -1.39 -42.51 -3.00
CA ASN A 462 -2.03 -43.82 -2.81
C ASN A 462 -3.30 -44.01 -3.66
N GLY A 463 -3.66 -43.06 -4.52
CA GLY A 463 -4.84 -43.13 -5.40
C GLY A 463 -6.16 -42.83 -4.71
N THR A 464 -6.14 -42.18 -3.53
CA THR A 464 -7.38 -41.72 -2.88
C THR A 464 -7.87 -40.46 -3.60
N PRO A 465 -9.17 -40.36 -3.94
CA PRO A 465 -9.71 -39.14 -4.54
C PRO A 465 -9.61 -37.98 -3.54
N ILE A 466 -8.95 -36.90 -3.95
CA ILE A 466 -8.83 -35.65 -3.17
C ILE A 466 -9.43 -34.53 -4.01
N LYS A 467 -10.23 -33.67 -3.37
CA LYS A 467 -10.78 -32.47 -3.99
C LYS A 467 -9.66 -31.49 -4.35
N TRP A 468 -9.88 -30.68 -5.38
CA TRP A 468 -8.83 -29.79 -5.90
C TRP A 468 -8.39 -28.75 -4.86
N ASN A 469 -9.32 -28.21 -4.08
CA ASN A 469 -9.06 -27.22 -3.04
C ASN A 469 -8.28 -27.79 -1.83
N ASP A 470 -8.52 -29.05 -1.46
CA ASP A 470 -7.70 -29.76 -0.47
C ASP A 470 -6.28 -30.03 -0.99
N ALA A 471 -6.18 -30.45 -2.26
CA ALA A 471 -4.89 -30.68 -2.91
C ALA A 471 -4.07 -29.38 -3.01
N GLU A 472 -4.68 -28.27 -3.43
CA GLU A 472 -4.04 -26.96 -3.50
C GLU A 472 -3.57 -26.52 -2.11
N LEU A 473 -4.42 -26.61 -1.08
CA LEU A 473 -4.06 -26.21 0.28
C LEU A 473 -2.87 -27.02 0.79
N GLY A 474 -2.86 -28.34 0.55
CA GLY A 474 -1.75 -29.22 0.93
C GLY A 474 -0.42 -28.77 0.32
N ILE A 475 -0.41 -28.32 -0.94
CA ILE A 475 0.79 -27.79 -1.60
C ILE A 475 1.11 -26.38 -1.11
N TYR A 476 0.11 -25.51 -0.92
CA TYR A 476 0.27 -24.16 -0.38
C TYR A 476 0.91 -24.18 1.01
N LEU A 477 0.55 -25.14 1.86
CA LEU A 477 1.16 -25.34 3.16
C LEU A 477 2.65 -25.68 3.07
N VAL A 478 3.06 -26.49 2.09
CA VAL A 478 4.49 -26.73 1.79
C VAL A 478 5.14 -25.45 1.26
N PHE A 479 4.46 -24.72 0.36
CA PHE A 479 4.94 -23.45 -0.20
C PHE A 479 5.26 -22.41 0.87
N ILE A 480 4.46 -22.29 1.92
CA ILE A 480 4.67 -21.31 2.99
C ILE A 480 5.55 -21.86 4.13
N PHE A 481 5.85 -23.16 4.19
CA PHE A 481 6.54 -23.79 5.31
C PHE A 481 7.95 -23.23 5.58
N GLY A 482 8.69 -22.89 4.53
CA GLY A 482 10.02 -22.29 4.65
C GLY A 482 10.03 -20.94 5.38
N GLU A 483 8.91 -20.22 5.35
CA GLU A 483 8.73 -19.00 6.15
C GLU A 483 8.23 -19.29 7.56
N ILE A 484 7.51 -20.41 7.78
CA ILE A 484 7.08 -20.85 9.12
C ILE A 484 8.31 -21.29 9.93
N ASN A 485 9.21 -22.07 9.33
CA ASN A 485 10.35 -22.62 10.05
C ASN A 485 11.51 -21.60 10.17
N LYS A 486 11.29 -20.48 10.85
CA LYS A 486 12.26 -19.37 11.00
C LYS A 486 13.51 -19.76 11.80
N THR A 487 13.42 -20.76 12.67
CA THR A 487 14.53 -21.30 13.48
C THR A 487 15.31 -22.40 12.75
N GLY A 488 14.80 -22.90 11.62
CA GLY A 488 15.50 -23.86 10.77
C GLY A 488 16.77 -23.29 10.13
N GLY A 489 17.64 -24.19 9.66
CA GLY A 489 18.81 -23.79 8.88
C GLY A 489 18.39 -23.06 7.60
N LYS A 490 19.23 -22.15 7.08
CA LYS A 490 18.98 -21.48 5.79
C LYS A 490 19.67 -22.22 4.64
N GLY A 491 19.07 -22.10 3.46
CA GLY A 491 19.54 -22.76 2.24
C GLY A 491 19.55 -24.28 2.41
N ARG A 492 20.67 -24.96 2.12
CA ARG A 492 20.74 -26.43 2.23
C ARG A 492 20.41 -26.97 3.63
N ALA A 493 20.79 -26.26 4.68
CA ALA A 493 20.50 -26.67 6.06
C ALA A 493 19.00 -26.58 6.42
N ALA A 494 18.16 -25.98 5.56
CA ALA A 494 16.71 -25.97 5.73
C ALA A 494 16.07 -27.33 5.46
N PHE A 495 16.75 -28.19 4.68
CA PHE A 495 16.17 -29.40 4.14
C PHE A 495 16.85 -30.68 4.65
N CYS A 496 18.13 -30.62 5.03
CA CYS A 496 18.86 -31.75 5.62
C CYS A 496 19.53 -31.40 6.95
N GLN A 497 19.60 -32.36 7.87
CA GLN A 497 20.30 -32.23 9.15
C GLN A 497 21.80 -32.52 8.97
N ALA A 498 22.51 -31.58 8.34
CA ALA A 498 23.94 -31.67 8.13
C ALA A 498 24.73 -30.83 9.16
N PRO A 499 25.95 -31.25 9.57
CA PRO A 499 26.84 -30.42 10.40
C PRO A 499 27.16 -29.06 9.75
N PRO A 500 27.54 -28.04 10.53
CA PRO A 500 27.94 -26.75 9.97
C PRO A 500 29.24 -26.91 9.14
N VAL A 501 29.11 -26.81 7.81
CA VAL A 501 30.24 -26.85 6.87
C VAL A 501 30.61 -25.43 6.43
N ASP A 502 31.91 -25.11 6.44
CA ASP A 502 32.48 -23.86 5.91
C ASP A 502 32.06 -23.64 4.44
N LYS A 503 31.72 -22.40 4.07
CA LYS A 503 31.18 -22.06 2.75
C LYS A 503 32.00 -22.59 1.58
N GLU A 504 33.32 -22.65 1.71
CA GLU A 504 34.22 -23.15 0.66
C GLU A 504 34.16 -24.68 0.50
N LYS A 505 33.93 -25.43 1.59
CA LYS A 505 33.85 -26.89 1.58
C LYS A 505 32.47 -27.41 1.16
N ARG A 506 31.42 -26.58 1.21
CA ARG A 506 30.04 -26.94 0.83
C ARG A 506 29.90 -27.45 -0.61
N LYS A 507 30.80 -27.08 -1.52
CA LYS A 507 30.74 -27.53 -2.93
C LYS A 507 31.17 -29.00 -3.11
N GLY A 508 31.97 -29.54 -2.18
CA GLY A 508 32.50 -30.90 -2.24
C GLY A 508 31.87 -31.87 -1.23
N THR A 509 30.98 -31.40 -0.36
CA THR A 509 30.26 -32.26 0.60
C THR A 509 29.04 -32.88 -0.07
N ASP A 510 28.91 -34.20 0.00
CA ASP A 510 27.67 -34.88 -0.39
C ASP A 510 26.63 -34.72 0.72
N TYR A 511 25.54 -34.01 0.40
CA TYR A 511 24.45 -33.78 1.35
C TYR A 511 23.38 -34.88 1.27
N SER A 512 23.50 -35.80 0.31
CA SER A 512 22.48 -36.82 0.02
C SER A 512 22.32 -37.80 1.18
N GLU A 513 23.42 -38.10 1.88
CA GLU A 513 23.48 -39.10 2.96
C GLU A 513 22.88 -38.63 4.29
N TYR A 514 22.64 -37.33 4.46
CA TYR A 514 22.08 -36.80 5.71
C TYR A 514 20.56 -36.98 5.79
N PRO A 515 20.01 -37.18 7.01
CA PRO A 515 18.57 -37.27 7.19
C PRO A 515 17.89 -35.95 6.86
N LEU A 516 16.70 -36.04 6.29
CA LEU A 516 15.91 -34.87 5.94
C LEU A 516 15.32 -34.23 7.20
N THR A 517 15.13 -32.92 7.11
CA THR A 517 14.26 -32.19 8.04
C THR A 517 12.81 -32.40 7.64
N THR A 518 11.86 -32.01 8.50
CA THR A 518 10.43 -31.99 8.18
C THR A 518 10.10 -31.28 6.85
N HIS A 519 10.79 -30.18 6.56
CA HIS A 519 10.64 -29.47 5.28
C HIS A 519 11.11 -30.34 4.11
N GLY A 520 12.31 -30.93 4.24
CA GLY A 520 12.85 -31.83 3.22
C GLY A 520 11.98 -33.06 2.98
N GLU A 521 11.39 -33.63 4.02
CA GLU A 521 10.45 -34.75 3.92
C GLU A 521 9.20 -34.37 3.12
N MET A 522 8.59 -33.22 3.40
CA MET A 522 7.40 -32.75 2.66
C MET A 522 7.70 -32.45 1.20
N LEU A 523 8.84 -31.81 0.88
CA LEU A 523 9.23 -31.55 -0.50
C LEU A 523 9.55 -32.83 -1.27
N LEU A 524 10.23 -33.79 -0.62
CA LEU A 524 10.47 -35.09 -1.23
C LEU A 524 9.16 -35.82 -1.52
N ALA A 525 8.22 -35.82 -0.58
CA ALA A 525 6.89 -36.40 -0.77
C ALA A 525 6.13 -35.71 -1.91
N LEU A 526 6.19 -34.37 -1.98
CA LEU A 526 5.54 -33.58 -3.01
C LEU A 526 6.04 -33.94 -4.41
N VAL A 527 7.37 -33.96 -4.64
CA VAL A 527 7.95 -34.31 -5.95
C VAL A 527 7.65 -35.76 -6.34
N GLN A 528 7.63 -36.68 -5.37
CA GLN A 528 7.33 -38.10 -5.63
C GLN A 528 5.83 -38.41 -5.79
N SER A 529 4.94 -37.49 -5.43
CA SER A 529 3.50 -37.74 -5.43
C SER A 529 2.87 -37.79 -6.82
N GLY A 530 3.52 -37.18 -7.83
CA GLY A 530 2.95 -37.03 -9.16
C GLY A 530 1.82 -36.00 -9.23
N ILE A 531 1.62 -35.18 -8.19
CA ILE A 531 0.57 -34.14 -8.14
C ILE A 531 0.73 -33.05 -9.21
N SER A 532 1.91 -32.95 -9.84
CA SER A 532 2.15 -32.12 -11.02
C SER A 532 1.23 -32.46 -12.20
N SER A 533 0.66 -33.66 -12.24
CA SER A 533 -0.28 -34.11 -13.28
C SER A 533 -1.75 -33.94 -12.88
N TYR A 534 -2.04 -33.23 -11.78
CA TYR A 534 -3.41 -33.01 -11.31
C TYR A 534 -4.21 -32.21 -12.37
N PRO A 535 -5.48 -32.56 -12.66
CA PRO A 535 -6.23 -31.93 -13.76
C PRO A 535 -6.49 -30.43 -13.58
N ASN A 536 -6.76 -30.00 -12.35
CA ASN A 536 -7.00 -28.60 -12.02
C ASN A 536 -5.69 -27.79 -12.12
N ARG A 537 -5.72 -26.68 -12.88
CA ARG A 537 -4.53 -25.86 -13.18
C ARG A 537 -3.98 -25.14 -11.97
N THR A 538 -4.81 -24.72 -11.03
CA THR A 538 -4.40 -24.05 -9.78
C THR A 538 -3.51 -24.97 -8.93
N VAL A 539 -3.89 -26.25 -8.81
CA VAL A 539 -3.07 -27.26 -8.12
C VAL A 539 -1.72 -27.45 -8.81
N ALA A 540 -1.71 -27.58 -10.14
CA ALA A 540 -0.49 -27.74 -10.92
C ALA A 540 0.42 -26.49 -10.82
N LEU A 541 -0.16 -25.29 -10.86
CA LEU A 541 0.58 -24.03 -10.70
C LEU A 541 1.24 -23.96 -9.33
N GLN A 542 0.48 -24.25 -8.28
CA GLN A 542 0.96 -24.22 -6.90
C GLN A 542 2.13 -25.20 -6.69
N PHE A 543 2.12 -26.35 -7.40
CA PHE A 543 3.26 -27.26 -7.45
C PHE A 543 4.50 -26.59 -8.06
N PHE A 544 4.39 -25.97 -9.25
CA PHE A 544 5.52 -25.32 -9.91
C PHE A 544 6.05 -24.10 -9.15
N GLU A 545 5.17 -23.33 -8.50
CA GLU A 545 5.55 -22.25 -7.57
C GLU A 545 6.38 -22.79 -6.40
N THR A 546 5.95 -23.91 -5.81
CA THR A 546 6.65 -24.54 -4.69
C THR A 546 8.02 -25.07 -5.09
N VAL A 547 8.10 -25.76 -6.23
CA VAL A 547 9.36 -26.30 -6.77
C VAL A 547 10.36 -25.19 -7.12
N SER A 548 9.90 -24.14 -7.80
CA SER A 548 10.75 -23.00 -8.19
C SER A 548 11.16 -22.10 -7.02
N ARG A 549 10.41 -22.12 -5.90
CA ARG A 549 10.76 -21.40 -4.68
C ARG A 549 11.89 -22.07 -3.89
N TYR A 550 11.91 -23.40 -3.84
CA TYR A 550 12.83 -24.17 -3.00
C TYR A 550 13.96 -24.85 -3.78
N THR A 551 14.62 -24.11 -4.67
CA THR A 551 15.71 -24.62 -5.52
C THR A 551 16.90 -25.20 -4.74
N ASP A 552 17.14 -24.73 -3.51
CA ASP A 552 18.18 -25.27 -2.63
C ASP A 552 17.97 -26.74 -2.21
N PHE A 553 16.72 -27.23 -2.21
CA PHE A 553 16.39 -28.64 -1.95
C PHE A 553 17.00 -29.56 -3.03
N PHE A 554 16.92 -29.13 -4.29
CA PHE A 554 17.45 -29.87 -5.44
C PHE A 554 18.98 -29.96 -5.45
N LYS A 555 19.66 -29.08 -4.71
CA LYS A 555 21.12 -29.18 -4.49
C LYS A 555 21.50 -30.33 -3.56
N ILE A 556 20.53 -30.86 -2.79
CA ILE A 556 20.70 -31.96 -1.84
C ILE A 556 20.16 -33.27 -2.42
N ARG A 557 18.96 -33.25 -3.00
CA ARG A 557 18.31 -34.40 -3.64
C ARG A 557 18.37 -34.24 -5.16
N LYS A 558 19.55 -34.50 -5.73
CA LYS A 558 19.82 -34.30 -7.17
C LYS A 558 18.98 -35.22 -8.05
N GLU A 559 18.57 -36.37 -7.53
CA GLU A 559 17.65 -37.31 -8.17
C GLU A 559 16.28 -36.69 -8.48
N CYS A 560 15.87 -35.62 -7.77
CA CYS A 560 14.62 -34.93 -8.01
C CYS A 560 14.69 -33.89 -9.13
N ILE A 561 15.88 -33.55 -9.65
CA ILE A 561 16.05 -32.52 -10.68
C ILE A 561 15.41 -32.96 -12.00
N ILE A 562 15.74 -34.17 -12.47
CA ILE A 562 15.26 -34.67 -13.77
C ILE A 562 13.72 -34.78 -13.78
N PRO A 563 13.06 -35.43 -12.78
CA PRO A 563 11.60 -35.51 -12.74
C PRO A 563 10.92 -34.13 -12.70
N ALA A 564 11.50 -33.16 -11.98
CA ALA A 564 10.96 -31.80 -11.93
C ALA A 564 11.10 -31.09 -13.29
N LEU A 565 12.24 -31.23 -13.97
CA LEU A 565 12.45 -30.67 -15.30
C LEU A 565 11.55 -31.32 -16.35
N GLU A 566 11.34 -32.64 -16.31
CA GLU A 566 10.41 -33.34 -17.19
C GLU A 566 8.99 -32.80 -17.02
N ALA A 567 8.52 -32.66 -15.76
CA ALA A 567 7.20 -32.09 -15.47
C ALA A 567 7.07 -30.62 -15.88
N MET A 568 8.14 -29.84 -15.79
CA MET A 568 8.13 -28.45 -16.26
C MET A 568 8.12 -28.37 -17.78
N ILE A 569 8.85 -29.23 -18.49
CA ILE A 569 9.02 -29.13 -19.94
C ILE A 569 7.84 -29.74 -20.69
N ASP A 570 7.22 -30.82 -20.22
CA ASP A 570 6.17 -31.51 -20.99
C ASP A 570 4.81 -30.75 -21.06
N SER A 571 3.75 -31.45 -21.47
CA SER A 571 2.39 -30.89 -21.61
C SER A 571 1.79 -30.37 -20.31
N ARG A 572 2.34 -30.74 -19.14
CA ARG A 572 1.91 -30.22 -17.84
C ARG A 572 2.41 -28.80 -17.59
N GLY A 573 3.57 -28.45 -18.15
CA GLY A 573 4.23 -27.17 -17.98
C GLY A 573 4.31 -26.35 -19.28
N LEU A 574 5.51 -26.22 -19.85
CA LEU A 574 5.79 -25.28 -20.95
C LEU A 574 4.96 -25.53 -22.23
N HIS A 575 4.51 -26.77 -22.46
CA HIS A 575 3.65 -27.14 -23.60
C HIS A 575 2.17 -27.28 -23.23
N ASN A 576 1.72 -26.61 -22.16
CA ASN A 576 0.31 -26.56 -21.80
C ASN A 576 -0.50 -25.86 -22.91
N GLU A 577 -1.75 -26.29 -23.12
CA GLU A 577 -2.63 -25.77 -24.17
C GLU A 577 -3.01 -24.30 -23.93
N ASN A 578 -3.13 -23.86 -22.67
CA ASN A 578 -3.53 -22.50 -22.32
C ASN A 578 -2.34 -21.51 -22.40
N SER A 579 -2.46 -20.45 -23.21
CA SER A 579 -1.42 -19.42 -23.40
C SER A 579 -1.15 -18.56 -22.16
N ALA A 580 -2.19 -18.15 -21.42
CA ALA A 580 -2.03 -17.35 -20.20
C ALA A 580 -1.27 -18.14 -19.12
N PHE A 581 -1.59 -19.42 -18.98
CA PHE A 581 -0.91 -20.33 -18.05
C PHE A 581 0.57 -20.52 -18.41
N ARG A 582 0.87 -20.70 -19.70
CA ARG A 582 2.25 -20.83 -20.19
C ARG A 582 3.11 -19.63 -19.84
N GLY A 583 2.56 -18.41 -19.90
CA GLY A 583 3.29 -17.19 -19.58
C GLY A 583 3.92 -17.21 -18.18
N ARG A 584 3.13 -17.62 -17.17
CA ARG A 584 3.62 -17.78 -15.80
C ARG A 584 4.65 -18.91 -15.69
N LEU A 585 4.42 -20.04 -16.35
CA LEU A 585 5.33 -21.18 -16.32
C LEU A 585 6.69 -20.87 -16.96
N TYR A 586 6.74 -20.02 -18.00
CA TYR A 586 8.00 -19.57 -18.60
C TYR A 586 8.89 -18.89 -17.57
N TYR A 587 8.31 -18.03 -16.72
CA TYR A 587 9.00 -17.39 -15.62
C TYR A 587 9.46 -18.39 -14.55
N LEU A 588 8.59 -19.31 -14.12
CA LEU A 588 8.94 -20.30 -13.08
C LEU A 588 10.06 -21.23 -13.53
N PHE A 589 10.03 -21.67 -14.79
CA PHE A 589 11.09 -22.46 -15.40
C PHE A 589 12.40 -21.68 -15.47
N TYR A 590 12.37 -20.45 -15.97
CA TYR A 590 13.53 -19.56 -15.98
C TYR A 590 14.15 -19.39 -14.59
N ARG A 591 13.33 -19.13 -13.57
CA ARG A 591 13.78 -18.99 -12.19
C ARG A 591 14.45 -20.25 -11.68
N PHE A 592 13.82 -21.41 -11.90
CA PHE A 592 14.35 -22.71 -11.50
C PHE A 592 15.73 -22.97 -12.13
N ILE A 593 15.88 -22.75 -13.44
CA ILE A 593 17.15 -22.91 -14.14
C ILE A 593 18.19 -21.91 -13.63
N LYS A 594 17.85 -20.63 -13.48
CA LYS A 594 18.79 -19.58 -13.06
C LYS A 594 19.38 -19.83 -11.67
N GLU A 595 18.55 -20.23 -10.71
CA GLU A 595 18.98 -20.54 -9.35
C GLU A 595 19.67 -21.92 -9.23
N GLY A 596 19.27 -22.88 -10.07
CA GLY A 596 19.76 -24.27 -10.09
C GLY A 596 20.93 -24.55 -11.05
N ARG A 597 21.34 -23.58 -11.88
CA ARG A 597 22.26 -23.76 -13.02
C ARG A 597 23.55 -24.54 -12.76
N ASN A 598 24.10 -24.48 -11.54
CA ASN A 598 25.35 -25.17 -11.20
C ASN A 598 25.17 -26.68 -10.94
N GLU A 599 23.95 -27.13 -10.65
CA GLU A 599 23.67 -28.54 -10.36
C GLU A 599 23.11 -29.29 -11.59
N ILE A 600 22.76 -28.57 -12.65
CA ILE A 600 22.29 -29.13 -13.92
C ILE A 600 23.50 -29.76 -14.65
N PRO A 601 23.46 -31.07 -14.97
CA PRO A 601 24.53 -31.70 -15.75
C PRO A 601 24.68 -31.03 -17.13
N PRO A 602 25.90 -30.70 -17.58
CA PRO A 602 26.13 -30.13 -18.91
C PRO A 602 25.58 -31.02 -20.04
N ASP A 603 25.59 -32.34 -19.85
CA ASP A 603 25.15 -33.32 -20.86
C ASP A 603 23.66 -33.18 -21.22
N ILE A 604 22.80 -32.85 -20.24
CA ILE A 604 21.35 -32.68 -20.46
C ILE A 604 20.98 -31.29 -20.98
N THR A 605 21.91 -30.34 -20.94
CA THR A 605 21.67 -28.94 -21.32
C THR A 605 21.22 -28.83 -22.78
N SER A 606 21.84 -29.61 -23.67
CA SER A 606 21.47 -29.66 -25.09
C SER A 606 20.05 -30.22 -25.30
N THR A 607 19.67 -31.25 -24.55
CA THR A 607 18.33 -31.84 -24.56
C THR A 607 17.27 -30.83 -24.09
N ILE A 608 17.55 -30.10 -23.01
CA ILE A 608 16.63 -29.08 -22.49
C ILE A 608 16.43 -27.96 -23.53
N ILE A 609 17.51 -27.47 -24.14
CA ILE A 609 17.41 -26.43 -25.19
C ILE A 609 16.57 -26.95 -26.36
N ASN A 610 16.78 -28.20 -26.79
CA ASN A 610 15.99 -28.79 -27.87
C ASN A 610 14.52 -28.97 -27.49
N GLY A 611 14.22 -29.24 -26.23
CA GLY A 611 12.86 -29.37 -25.70
C GLY A 611 12.10 -28.04 -25.55
N ILE A 612 12.74 -26.89 -25.74
CA ILE A 612 12.06 -25.58 -25.76
C ILE A 612 12.11 -24.91 -27.14
N ARG A 613 12.75 -25.54 -28.14
CA ARG A 613 13.03 -24.90 -29.45
C ARG A 613 11.77 -24.55 -30.22
N ASP A 614 10.75 -25.36 -30.14
CA ASP A 614 9.45 -25.17 -30.78
C ASP A 614 8.63 -24.04 -30.16
N LEU A 615 8.98 -23.64 -28.92
CA LEU A 615 8.38 -22.50 -28.22
C LEU A 615 9.10 -21.17 -28.47
N LEU A 616 10.26 -21.18 -29.13
CA LEU A 616 11.05 -19.97 -29.44
C LEU A 616 10.54 -19.14 -30.64
N PRO A 617 9.88 -19.68 -31.69
CA PRO A 617 9.39 -18.88 -32.80
C PRO A 617 8.55 -17.69 -32.32
N ILE A 618 8.84 -16.50 -32.86
CA ILE A 618 8.17 -15.26 -32.47
C ILE A 618 6.92 -15.08 -33.35
N THR A 619 5.76 -15.20 -32.72
CA THR A 619 4.47 -14.85 -33.32
C THR A 619 4.14 -13.40 -32.97
N VAL A 620 3.76 -12.62 -33.97
CA VAL A 620 3.31 -11.23 -33.78
C VAL A 620 1.81 -11.21 -33.95
N GLU A 621 1.11 -10.77 -32.92
CA GLU A 621 -0.32 -10.49 -32.94
C GLU A 621 -0.49 -8.97 -32.87
N ILE A 622 -1.29 -8.40 -33.75
CA ILE A 622 -1.63 -6.97 -33.71
C ILE A 622 -2.97 -6.86 -32.98
N PRO A 623 -3.04 -6.16 -31.84
CA PRO A 623 -4.28 -5.92 -31.12
C PRO A 623 -5.31 -5.19 -31.99
N GLU A 624 -6.60 -5.47 -31.74
CA GLU A 624 -7.67 -4.65 -32.29
C GLU A 624 -7.68 -3.28 -31.60
N GLN A 625 -7.95 -2.22 -32.33
CA GLN A 625 -7.92 -0.86 -31.78
C GLN A 625 -9.11 -0.63 -30.83
N GLU A 626 -8.90 -0.80 -29.51
CA GLU A 626 -9.94 -0.56 -28.52
C GLU A 626 -10.22 0.95 -28.32
N GLU A 627 -9.17 1.78 -28.43
CA GLU A 627 -9.28 3.25 -28.28
C GLU A 627 -8.64 4.01 -29.47
N PRO A 628 -9.31 5.05 -30.01
CA PRO A 628 -8.83 5.78 -31.20
C PRO A 628 -7.60 6.67 -30.94
N GLU A 629 -7.24 6.93 -29.68
CA GLU A 629 -6.11 7.79 -29.29
C GLU A 629 -4.81 7.02 -29.03
N THR A 630 -4.86 5.68 -28.97
CA THR A 630 -3.69 4.83 -28.65
C THR A 630 -2.85 4.55 -29.89
N ASP A 631 -1.53 4.73 -29.77
CA ASP A 631 -0.58 4.35 -30.81
C ASP A 631 -0.52 2.81 -30.94
N LEU A 632 -1.12 2.28 -32.01
CA LEU A 632 -1.18 0.86 -32.34
C LEU A 632 0.19 0.17 -32.31
N LEU A 633 1.27 0.87 -32.69
CA LEU A 633 2.61 0.28 -32.68
C LEU A 633 3.12 0.08 -31.25
N THR A 634 2.85 1.04 -30.36
CA THR A 634 3.23 0.96 -28.94
C THR A 634 2.44 -0.13 -28.22
N GLU A 635 1.19 -0.34 -28.60
CA GLU A 635 0.34 -1.41 -28.05
C GLU A 635 0.74 -2.79 -28.57
N ALA A 636 0.95 -2.94 -29.89
CA ALA A 636 1.37 -4.21 -30.49
C ALA A 636 2.71 -4.73 -29.96
N VAL A 637 3.59 -3.83 -29.50
CA VAL A 637 4.86 -4.18 -28.86
C VAL A 637 4.67 -4.66 -27.41
N LYS A 638 3.62 -4.22 -26.70
CA LYS A 638 3.31 -4.60 -25.31
C LYS A 638 2.49 -5.89 -25.24
N SER A 639 2.97 -6.94 -25.89
CA SER A 639 2.33 -8.26 -25.84
C SER A 639 2.77 -9.03 -24.59
N SER A 640 1.81 -9.34 -23.71
CA SER A 640 2.04 -10.14 -22.49
C SER A 640 2.62 -11.54 -22.78
N ALA A 641 2.20 -12.13 -23.90
CA ALA A 641 2.71 -13.41 -24.38
C ALA A 641 4.20 -13.33 -24.77
N PHE A 642 4.59 -12.29 -25.50
CA PHE A 642 5.98 -12.07 -25.88
C PHE A 642 6.87 -11.74 -24.68
N ASP A 643 6.42 -10.86 -23.78
CA ASP A 643 7.15 -10.52 -22.56
C ASP A 643 7.44 -11.75 -21.71
N SER A 644 6.48 -12.68 -21.63
CA SER A 644 6.68 -13.97 -20.98
C SER A 644 7.68 -14.86 -21.74
N GLN A 645 7.64 -14.86 -23.08
CA GLN A 645 8.55 -15.63 -23.93
C GLN A 645 10.02 -15.17 -23.77
N LEU A 646 10.28 -13.91 -23.41
CA LEU A 646 11.63 -13.39 -23.13
C LEU A 646 12.36 -14.18 -22.03
N TYR A 647 11.63 -14.76 -21.07
CA TYR A 647 12.21 -15.65 -20.05
C TYR A 647 12.80 -16.92 -20.65
N LEU A 648 12.21 -17.48 -21.71
CA LEU A 648 12.75 -18.65 -22.41
C LEU A 648 14.05 -18.30 -23.13
N TYR A 649 14.14 -17.12 -23.74
CA TYR A 649 15.36 -16.64 -24.38
C TYR A 649 16.51 -16.43 -23.37
N GLU A 650 16.24 -15.82 -22.20
CA GLU A 650 17.23 -15.71 -21.13
C GLU A 650 17.64 -17.09 -20.58
N THR A 651 16.71 -18.03 -20.50
CA THR A 651 16.97 -19.41 -20.08
C THR A 651 17.86 -20.14 -21.08
N ALA A 652 17.59 -20.00 -22.39
CA ALA A 652 18.42 -20.56 -23.44
C ALA A 652 19.86 -20.01 -23.39
N GLY A 653 20.02 -18.70 -23.14
CA GLY A 653 21.33 -18.08 -22.90
C GLY A 653 22.03 -18.63 -21.65
N THR A 654 21.29 -18.79 -20.54
CA THR A 654 21.81 -19.35 -19.29
C THR A 654 22.29 -20.78 -19.47
N LEU A 655 21.51 -21.62 -20.15
CA LEU A 655 21.86 -23.00 -20.48
C LEU A 655 23.09 -23.05 -21.40
N CYS A 656 23.14 -22.23 -22.45
CA CYS A 656 24.33 -22.13 -23.32
C CYS A 656 25.59 -21.73 -22.54
N SER A 657 25.46 -20.86 -21.53
CA SER A 657 26.59 -20.44 -20.69
C SER A 657 27.22 -21.60 -19.90
N LEU A 658 26.47 -22.67 -19.61
CA LEU A 658 26.95 -23.85 -18.86
C LEU A 658 27.89 -24.75 -19.70
N ILE A 659 27.88 -24.60 -21.02
CA ILE A 659 28.71 -25.36 -21.97
C ILE A 659 30.12 -24.73 -22.10
N PHE A 660 30.49 -23.79 -21.23
CA PHE A 660 31.77 -23.05 -21.28
C PHE A 660 33.03 -23.93 -21.30
N LYS A 661 32.95 -25.19 -20.86
CA LYS A 661 34.09 -26.13 -20.91
C LYS A 661 34.45 -26.59 -22.33
N THR A 662 33.52 -26.50 -23.28
CA THR A 662 33.72 -26.83 -24.70
C THR A 662 33.35 -25.61 -25.55
N PRO A 663 34.26 -24.63 -25.70
CA PRO A 663 33.96 -23.35 -26.37
C PRO A 663 33.42 -23.50 -27.79
N GLU A 664 33.90 -24.49 -28.54
CA GLU A 664 33.44 -24.78 -29.90
C GLU A 664 31.98 -25.24 -29.94
N GLN A 665 31.59 -26.12 -29.00
CA GLN A 665 30.20 -26.57 -28.87
C GLN A 665 29.29 -25.46 -28.35
N GLN A 666 29.79 -24.63 -27.42
CA GLN A 666 29.07 -23.46 -26.92
C GLN A 666 28.81 -22.45 -28.04
N ALA A 667 29.82 -22.14 -28.85
CA ALA A 667 29.68 -21.24 -29.99
C ALA A 667 28.70 -21.81 -31.03
N ALA A 668 28.80 -23.11 -31.35
CA ALA A 668 27.88 -23.78 -32.27
C ALA A 668 26.43 -23.75 -31.77
N MET A 669 26.21 -24.00 -30.47
CA MET A 669 24.88 -23.93 -29.85
C MET A 669 24.34 -22.51 -29.86
N LEU A 670 25.14 -21.51 -29.48
CA LEU A 670 24.73 -20.10 -29.52
C LEU A 670 24.37 -19.67 -30.94
N LEU A 671 25.20 -20.01 -31.93
CA LEU A 671 24.92 -19.75 -33.34
C LEU A 671 23.62 -20.44 -33.80
N SER A 672 23.33 -21.65 -33.32
CA SER A 672 22.09 -22.34 -33.68
C SER A 672 20.82 -21.65 -33.18
N LEU A 673 20.92 -20.86 -32.10
CA LEU A 673 19.81 -20.07 -31.55
C LEU A 673 19.72 -18.68 -32.18
N VAL A 674 20.87 -18.03 -32.39
CA VAL A 674 20.96 -16.66 -32.87
C VAL A 674 20.76 -16.57 -34.38
N LYS A 675 21.27 -17.52 -35.17
CA LYS A 675 21.23 -17.46 -36.63
C LYS A 675 19.80 -17.45 -37.21
N PRO A 676 18.83 -18.26 -36.73
CA PRO A 676 17.44 -18.14 -37.17
C PRO A 676 16.86 -16.74 -36.93
N LEU A 677 17.10 -16.17 -35.75
CA LEU A 677 16.66 -14.82 -35.40
C LEU A 677 17.28 -13.75 -36.30
N MET A 678 18.59 -13.86 -36.58
CA MET A 678 19.31 -12.92 -37.45
C MET A 678 18.85 -13.02 -38.91
N ASN A 679 18.53 -14.22 -39.38
CA ASN A 679 17.94 -14.41 -40.71
C ASN A 679 16.56 -13.75 -40.78
N GLU A 680 15.68 -13.99 -39.80
CA GLU A 680 14.37 -13.34 -39.74
C GLU A 680 14.49 -11.82 -39.63
N LEU A 681 15.44 -11.32 -38.84
CA LEU A 681 15.74 -9.89 -38.72
C LEU A 681 16.08 -9.29 -40.10
N SER A 682 16.93 -9.98 -40.88
CA SER A 682 17.31 -9.54 -42.22
C SER A 682 16.15 -9.54 -43.22
N VAL A 683 15.24 -10.52 -43.14
CA VAL A 683 14.06 -10.63 -44.00
C VAL A 683 13.08 -9.48 -43.70
N ASN A 684 12.73 -9.27 -42.43
CA ASN A 684 11.80 -8.20 -42.02
C ASN A 684 12.39 -6.81 -42.31
N LEU A 685 13.71 -6.64 -42.19
CA LEU A 685 14.39 -5.40 -42.58
C LEU A 685 14.27 -5.13 -44.10
N GLN A 686 14.37 -6.17 -44.93
CA GLN A 686 14.19 -6.03 -46.38
C GLN A 686 12.74 -5.73 -46.74
N GLU A 687 11.77 -6.38 -46.10
CA GLU A 687 10.34 -6.09 -46.29
C GLU A 687 10.00 -4.64 -45.97
N PHE A 688 10.54 -4.12 -44.84
CA PHE A 688 10.41 -2.71 -44.50
C PHE A 688 11.01 -1.79 -45.58
N ARG A 689 12.23 -2.09 -46.06
CA ARG A 689 12.90 -1.31 -47.11
C ARG A 689 12.17 -1.34 -48.46
N ASN A 690 11.42 -2.40 -48.72
CA ASN A 690 10.62 -2.54 -49.95
C ASN A 690 9.32 -1.70 -49.91
N GLY A 691 9.07 -0.95 -48.84
CA GLY A 691 8.00 0.05 -48.76
C GLY A 691 6.64 -0.51 -48.33
N GLY A 692 6.61 -1.65 -47.63
CA GLY A 692 5.38 -2.12 -46.97
C GLY A 692 4.94 -1.17 -45.86
N GLN A 693 3.66 -0.77 -45.85
CA GLN A 693 3.05 0.00 -44.76
C GLN A 693 2.65 -0.88 -43.56
N ASP A 694 3.00 -2.18 -43.60
CA ASP A 694 2.64 -3.13 -42.56
C ASP A 694 3.45 -2.89 -41.28
N LEU A 695 2.78 -2.92 -40.13
CA LEU A 695 3.42 -2.80 -38.81
C LEU A 695 4.12 -4.09 -38.37
N ILE A 696 3.75 -5.24 -38.96
CA ILE A 696 4.24 -6.57 -38.58
C ILE A 696 5.78 -6.65 -38.67
N PRO A 697 6.45 -6.23 -39.75
CA PRO A 697 7.91 -6.30 -39.83
C PRO A 697 8.59 -5.43 -38.75
N ILE A 698 7.98 -4.31 -38.37
CA ILE A 698 8.51 -3.41 -37.34
C ILE A 698 8.43 -4.07 -35.95
N VAL A 699 7.25 -4.59 -35.59
CA VAL A 699 7.04 -5.30 -34.32
C VAL A 699 7.93 -6.55 -34.25
N LYS A 700 8.09 -7.26 -35.37
CA LYS A 700 8.94 -8.43 -35.44
C LYS A 700 10.43 -8.10 -35.27
N VAL A 701 10.91 -7.03 -35.89
CA VAL A 701 12.27 -6.49 -35.65
C VAL A 701 12.44 -6.14 -34.17
N HIS A 702 11.47 -5.45 -33.57
CA HIS A 702 11.48 -5.14 -32.14
C HIS A 702 11.61 -6.40 -31.27
N HIS A 703 10.74 -7.40 -31.46
CA HIS A 703 10.77 -8.65 -30.70
C HIS A 703 12.09 -9.42 -30.88
N ILE A 704 12.63 -9.50 -32.09
CA ILE A 704 13.90 -10.18 -32.34
C ILE A 704 15.06 -9.48 -31.62
N VAL A 705 15.12 -8.15 -31.65
CA VAL A 705 16.15 -7.37 -30.94
C VAL A 705 16.06 -7.61 -29.43
N MET A 706 14.85 -7.63 -28.87
CA MET A 706 14.61 -7.95 -27.45
C MET A 706 15.04 -9.37 -27.11
N ALA A 707 14.74 -10.36 -27.95
CA ALA A 707 15.13 -11.75 -27.77
C ALA A 707 16.67 -11.92 -27.77
N LEU A 708 17.36 -11.32 -28.74
CA LEU A 708 18.82 -11.32 -28.82
C LEU A 708 19.47 -10.69 -27.58
N GLY A 709 18.91 -9.59 -27.08
CA GLY A 709 19.32 -8.95 -25.84
C GLY A 709 19.17 -9.88 -24.62
N ASN A 710 18.05 -10.59 -24.50
CA ASN A 710 17.79 -11.51 -23.38
C ASN A 710 18.65 -12.78 -23.44
N ILE A 711 18.96 -13.31 -24.63
CA ILE A 711 19.97 -14.39 -24.78
C ILE A 711 21.31 -13.92 -24.21
N ALA A 712 21.76 -12.71 -24.55
CA ALA A 712 23.02 -12.16 -24.05
C ALA A 712 23.04 -12.00 -22.53
N LYS A 713 21.91 -11.59 -21.93
CA LYS A 713 21.75 -11.47 -20.46
C LYS A 713 21.85 -12.81 -19.72
N GLY A 714 21.57 -13.93 -20.39
CA GLY A 714 21.72 -15.26 -19.81
C GLY A 714 23.18 -15.64 -19.52
N PHE A 715 24.14 -14.98 -20.18
CA PHE A 715 25.57 -15.19 -19.94
C PHE A 715 26.07 -14.40 -18.72
N PRO A 716 27.18 -14.82 -18.10
CA PRO A 716 27.79 -14.06 -17.01
C PRO A 716 28.33 -12.71 -17.49
N ASP A 717 28.23 -11.69 -16.63
CA ASP A 717 28.82 -10.37 -16.85
C ASP A 717 30.33 -10.45 -17.11
N TYR A 718 30.81 -9.59 -18.01
CA TYR A 718 32.23 -9.40 -18.29
C TYR A 718 32.94 -8.89 -17.02
N PRO A 719 33.99 -9.60 -16.55
CA PRO A 719 34.67 -9.23 -15.31
C PRO A 719 35.48 -7.92 -15.48
N THR A 720 35.46 -7.06 -14.47
CA THR A 720 36.24 -5.79 -14.47
C THR A 720 37.75 -6.03 -14.53
N SER A 721 38.22 -7.15 -13.98
CA SER A 721 39.59 -7.65 -14.10
C SER A 721 39.52 -9.14 -14.45
N ILE A 722 40.09 -9.54 -15.59
CA ILE A 722 40.05 -10.91 -16.09
C ILE A 722 40.88 -11.82 -15.15
N PRO A 723 40.26 -12.77 -14.42
CA PRO A 723 41.00 -13.71 -13.57
C PRO A 723 41.84 -14.71 -14.39
N GLU A 724 42.93 -15.23 -13.82
CA GLU A 724 43.72 -16.29 -14.46
C GLU A 724 42.86 -17.54 -14.71
N GLY A 725 42.82 -18.01 -15.97
CA GLY A 725 42.03 -19.17 -16.39
C GLY A 725 40.56 -18.90 -16.73
N TYR A 726 40.14 -17.64 -16.84
CA TYR A 726 38.79 -17.28 -17.28
C TYR A 726 38.57 -17.62 -18.77
N ILE A 727 37.55 -18.43 -19.05
CA ILE A 727 37.15 -18.79 -20.42
C ILE A 727 36.13 -17.76 -20.89
N LEU A 728 36.49 -17.03 -21.94
CA LEU A 728 35.63 -16.01 -22.53
C LEU A 728 34.43 -16.65 -23.24
N PRO A 729 33.24 -16.04 -23.18
CA PRO A 729 32.11 -16.46 -24.00
C PRO A 729 32.42 -16.23 -25.49
N PRO A 730 31.60 -16.76 -26.43
CA PRO A 730 31.80 -16.58 -27.87
C PRO A 730 31.63 -15.10 -28.32
N LEU A 731 32.67 -14.29 -28.15
CA LEU A 731 32.65 -12.83 -28.38
C LEU A 731 32.36 -12.47 -29.84
N ASP A 732 32.84 -13.26 -30.80
CA ASP A 732 32.62 -13.03 -32.24
C ASP A 732 31.12 -13.05 -32.58
N VAL A 733 30.38 -13.99 -31.99
CA VAL A 733 28.92 -14.10 -32.20
C VAL A 733 28.21 -12.87 -31.64
N PHE A 734 28.61 -12.36 -30.48
CA PHE A 734 28.03 -11.14 -29.91
C PHE A 734 28.38 -9.88 -30.72
N ALA A 735 29.57 -9.84 -31.33
CA ALA A 735 29.94 -8.77 -32.24
C ALA A 735 29.09 -8.80 -33.52
N GLU A 736 28.87 -9.97 -34.11
CA GLU A 736 27.96 -10.15 -35.26
C GLU A 736 26.53 -9.71 -34.94
N VAL A 737 26.01 -10.11 -33.76
CA VAL A 737 24.68 -9.69 -33.29
C VAL A 737 24.60 -8.17 -33.10
N SER A 738 25.60 -7.58 -32.46
CA SER A 738 25.64 -6.12 -32.23
C SER A 738 25.65 -5.35 -33.54
N GLN A 739 26.42 -5.84 -34.53
CA GLN A 739 26.46 -5.24 -35.86
C GLN A 739 25.11 -5.31 -36.57
N ALA A 740 24.41 -6.45 -36.51
CA ALA A 740 23.10 -6.56 -37.15
C ALA A 740 22.03 -5.68 -36.49
N ILE A 741 22.02 -5.60 -35.16
CA ILE A 741 21.11 -4.69 -34.43
C ILE A 741 21.41 -3.23 -34.84
N LEU A 742 22.68 -2.85 -34.95
CA LEU A 742 23.06 -1.49 -35.36
C LEU A 742 22.58 -1.19 -36.79
N VAL A 743 22.73 -2.12 -37.73
CA VAL A 743 22.23 -1.97 -39.11
C VAL A 743 20.70 -1.82 -39.16
N CYS A 744 19.97 -2.52 -38.30
CA CYS A 744 18.52 -2.35 -38.17
C CYS A 744 18.17 -0.98 -37.60
N LEU A 745 18.87 -0.53 -36.56
CA LEU A 745 18.68 0.81 -36.00
C LEU A 745 18.95 1.89 -37.05
N GLU A 746 20.05 1.80 -37.80
CA GLU A 746 20.37 2.77 -38.86
C GLU A 746 19.26 2.91 -39.91
N ALA A 747 18.54 1.82 -40.21
CA ALA A 747 17.46 1.82 -41.19
C ALA A 747 16.09 2.23 -40.60
N MET A 748 15.87 2.01 -39.29
CA MET A 748 14.57 2.13 -38.63
C MET A 748 14.59 3.09 -37.42
N ASN A 749 15.58 3.98 -37.36
CA ASN A 749 15.79 4.94 -36.26
C ASN A 749 14.63 5.93 -36.06
N VAL A 750 13.68 6.01 -37.00
CA VAL A 750 12.46 6.83 -36.89
C VAL A 750 11.49 6.28 -35.84
N PHE A 751 11.45 4.95 -35.64
CA PHE A 751 10.51 4.32 -34.72
C PHE A 751 11.08 4.25 -33.30
N LYS A 752 10.38 4.88 -32.35
CA LYS A 752 10.72 4.85 -30.92
C LYS A 752 10.90 3.43 -30.39
N VAL A 753 9.97 2.52 -30.68
CA VAL A 753 10.02 1.13 -30.19
C VAL A 753 11.33 0.42 -30.59
N VAL A 754 11.86 0.67 -31.79
CA VAL A 754 13.12 0.08 -32.24
C VAL A 754 14.32 0.72 -31.51
N ARG A 755 14.29 2.03 -31.26
CA ARG A 755 15.31 2.70 -30.43
C ARG A 755 15.32 2.14 -29.02
N ASP A 756 14.15 1.93 -28.41
CA ASP A 756 13.97 1.37 -27.07
C ASP A 756 14.55 -0.06 -26.97
N ALA A 757 14.15 -0.95 -27.88
CA ALA A 757 14.69 -2.30 -27.95
C ALA A 757 16.19 -2.34 -28.19
N THR A 758 16.70 -1.43 -29.03
CA THR A 758 18.14 -1.35 -29.31
C THR A 758 18.92 -0.93 -28.06
N ARG A 759 18.47 0.09 -27.32
CA ARG A 759 19.07 0.49 -26.03
C ARG A 759 19.05 -0.68 -25.03
N PHE A 760 17.91 -1.36 -24.93
CA PHE A 760 17.73 -2.53 -24.08
C PHE A 760 18.71 -3.67 -24.41
N ALA A 761 18.87 -3.99 -25.69
CA ALA A 761 19.71 -5.10 -26.16
C ALA A 761 21.20 -4.76 -26.02
N PHE A 762 21.62 -3.57 -26.46
CA PHE A 762 23.01 -3.13 -26.33
C PHE A 762 23.47 -3.05 -24.88
N ALA A 763 22.62 -2.59 -23.95
CA ALA A 763 22.96 -2.57 -22.53
C ALA A 763 23.32 -3.98 -21.99
N ARG A 764 22.58 -5.00 -22.42
CA ARG A 764 22.79 -6.41 -22.03
C ARG A 764 23.98 -7.03 -22.74
N ILE A 765 24.11 -6.82 -24.05
CA ILE A 765 25.22 -7.34 -24.84
C ILE A 765 26.54 -6.72 -24.34
N LEU A 766 26.57 -5.42 -24.05
CA LEU A 766 27.74 -4.76 -23.47
C LEU A 766 28.11 -5.33 -22.10
N ALA A 767 27.11 -5.67 -21.27
CA ALA A 767 27.35 -6.27 -19.97
C ALA A 767 28.09 -7.62 -20.09
N THR A 768 27.83 -8.40 -21.15
CA THR A 768 28.41 -9.72 -21.41
C THR A 768 29.71 -9.67 -22.24
N ALA A 769 29.73 -8.89 -23.32
CA ALA A 769 30.84 -8.84 -24.28
C ALA A 769 31.91 -7.78 -23.93
N GLY A 770 31.60 -6.85 -23.03
CA GLY A 770 32.53 -5.84 -22.52
C GLY A 770 33.16 -4.99 -23.63
N PRO A 771 34.50 -4.80 -23.63
CA PRO A 771 35.17 -3.83 -24.49
C PRO A 771 35.03 -4.10 -26.00
N THR A 772 34.73 -5.34 -26.41
CA THR A 772 34.56 -5.77 -27.82
C THR A 772 33.49 -4.98 -28.56
N VAL A 773 32.47 -4.48 -27.85
CA VAL A 773 31.32 -3.79 -28.45
C VAL A 773 31.45 -2.25 -28.35
N THR A 774 32.48 -1.74 -27.68
CA THR A 774 32.69 -0.30 -27.44
C THR A 774 32.84 0.50 -28.73
N SER A 775 33.45 -0.08 -29.77
CA SER A 775 33.62 0.57 -31.08
C SER A 775 32.31 0.93 -31.77
N TYR A 776 31.21 0.26 -31.43
CA TYR A 776 29.88 0.51 -32.00
C TYR A 776 29.12 1.62 -31.28
N ILE A 777 29.55 2.03 -30.09
CA ILE A 777 28.84 3.01 -29.25
C ILE A 777 28.71 4.37 -29.92
N PRO A 778 29.74 4.96 -30.57
CA PRO A 778 29.58 6.24 -31.26
C PRO A 778 28.49 6.21 -32.34
N SER A 779 28.42 5.15 -33.15
CA SER A 779 27.37 5.00 -34.17
C SER A 779 26.00 4.81 -33.53
N LEU A 780 25.91 3.96 -32.49
CA LEU A 780 24.68 3.76 -31.73
C LEU A 780 24.13 5.10 -31.20
N MET A 781 24.99 5.91 -30.57
CA MET A 781 24.61 7.20 -30.00
C MET A 781 24.12 8.18 -31.06
N SER A 782 24.80 8.26 -32.21
CA SER A 782 24.39 9.12 -33.33
C SER A 782 22.99 8.73 -33.83
N ASN A 783 22.72 7.44 -33.99
CA ASN A 783 21.44 6.97 -34.50
C ASN A 783 20.29 7.12 -33.49
N LEU A 784 20.55 6.94 -32.19
CA LEU A 784 19.55 7.16 -31.14
C LEU A 784 19.16 8.64 -31.00
N LEU A 785 20.09 9.56 -31.27
CA LEU A 785 19.86 11.00 -31.10
C LEU A 785 19.21 11.68 -32.32
N THR A 786 19.19 11.01 -33.49
CA THR A 786 18.71 11.62 -34.74
C THR A 786 17.21 11.95 -34.70
N HIS A 787 16.38 11.07 -34.12
CA HIS A 787 14.92 11.22 -34.02
C HIS A 787 14.43 11.18 -32.57
N PHE A 788 15.22 11.76 -31.66
CA PHE A 788 15.00 11.66 -30.22
C PHE A 788 13.71 12.34 -29.75
N GLU A 789 12.86 11.60 -29.03
CA GLU A 789 11.63 12.13 -28.43
C GLU A 789 11.81 12.49 -26.95
N PRO A 790 11.10 13.51 -26.43
CA PRO A 790 11.14 13.86 -25.00
C PRO A 790 10.75 12.72 -24.06
N SER A 791 9.88 11.81 -24.52
CA SER A 791 9.44 10.64 -23.75
C SER A 791 10.55 9.60 -23.53
N GLU A 792 11.62 9.61 -24.34
CA GLU A 792 12.76 8.69 -24.23
C GLU A 792 13.87 9.22 -23.30
N LEU A 793 13.74 10.47 -22.85
CA LEU A 793 14.78 11.24 -22.19
C LEU A 793 15.29 10.62 -20.89
N VAL A 794 14.35 10.15 -20.05
CA VAL A 794 14.68 9.48 -18.78
C VAL A 794 15.45 8.19 -19.02
N ASP A 795 14.95 7.34 -19.92
CA ASP A 795 15.58 6.06 -20.26
C ASP A 795 16.95 6.26 -20.91
N PHE A 796 17.11 7.31 -21.71
CA PHE A 796 18.38 7.63 -22.35
C PHE A 796 19.41 8.07 -21.31
N MET A 797 19.05 8.93 -20.37
CA MET A 797 19.93 9.31 -19.27
C MET A 797 20.33 8.11 -18.40
N ASN A 798 19.40 7.19 -18.13
CA ASN A 798 19.68 5.95 -17.40
C ASN A 798 20.64 5.03 -18.16
N PHE A 799 20.44 4.89 -19.48
CA PHE A 799 21.34 4.13 -20.36
C PHE A 799 22.76 4.72 -20.35
N ILE A 800 22.89 6.04 -20.46
CA ILE A 800 24.19 6.72 -20.39
C ILE A 800 24.84 6.56 -19.02
N GLY A 801 24.06 6.62 -17.94
CA GLY A 801 24.53 6.33 -16.58
C GLY A 801 25.15 4.93 -16.46
N LEU A 802 24.53 3.92 -17.09
CA LEU A 802 25.04 2.55 -17.12
C LEU A 802 26.37 2.47 -17.91
N LEU A 803 26.43 3.11 -19.07
CA LEU A 803 27.64 3.17 -19.91
C LEU A 803 28.80 3.85 -19.17
N ILE A 804 28.54 4.97 -18.49
CA ILE A 804 29.52 5.68 -17.66
C ILE A 804 30.14 4.73 -16.61
N HIS A 805 29.33 3.90 -15.97
CA HIS A 805 29.81 2.98 -14.95
C HIS A 805 30.66 1.83 -15.53
N LYS A 806 30.26 1.27 -16.69
CA LYS A 806 30.92 0.12 -17.32
C LYS A 806 32.21 0.52 -18.09
N LEU A 807 32.21 1.66 -18.78
CA LEU A 807 33.29 2.08 -19.69
C LEU A 807 34.19 3.18 -19.11
N GLN A 808 33.73 3.90 -18.08
CA GLN A 808 34.49 4.94 -17.37
C GLN A 808 35.18 5.93 -18.33
N LYS A 809 36.51 5.90 -18.43
CA LYS A 809 37.31 6.85 -19.22
C LYS A 809 37.04 6.77 -20.72
N ASP A 810 36.67 5.60 -21.23
CA ASP A 810 36.43 5.39 -22.68
C ASP A 810 35.19 6.16 -23.18
N MET A 811 34.32 6.62 -22.27
CA MET A 811 33.14 7.43 -22.58
C MET A 811 33.39 8.95 -22.58
N PHE A 812 34.59 9.41 -22.22
CA PHE A 812 34.86 10.84 -22.01
C PHE A 812 34.55 11.68 -23.26
N ASP A 813 35.08 11.30 -24.42
CA ASP A 813 34.94 12.08 -25.65
C ASP A 813 33.50 12.17 -26.17
N VAL A 814 32.71 11.11 -26.00
CA VAL A 814 31.30 11.12 -26.43
C VAL A 814 30.44 11.89 -25.42
N LEU A 815 30.70 11.78 -24.12
CA LEU A 815 29.98 12.57 -23.12
C LEU A 815 30.27 14.07 -23.21
N ASP A 816 31.52 14.45 -23.53
CA ASP A 816 31.91 15.84 -23.73
C ASP A 816 31.09 16.53 -24.84
N GLN A 817 30.76 15.78 -25.90
CA GLN A 817 29.92 16.27 -26.99
C GLN A 817 28.43 16.33 -26.63
N LEU A 818 27.97 15.50 -25.68
CA LEU A 818 26.55 15.31 -25.39
C LEU A 818 26.02 16.10 -24.20
N ILE A 819 26.82 16.29 -23.14
CA ILE A 819 26.34 16.89 -21.88
C ILE A 819 25.83 18.32 -22.07
N GLY A 820 26.53 19.15 -22.86
CA GLY A 820 26.13 20.54 -23.12
C GLY A 820 24.74 20.67 -23.77
N PRO A 821 24.52 20.08 -24.96
CA PRO A 821 23.21 20.08 -25.61
C PRO A 821 22.10 19.48 -24.73
N LEU A 822 22.40 18.38 -24.04
CA LEU A 822 21.44 17.68 -23.16
C LEU A 822 21.01 18.56 -21.98
N SER A 823 21.96 19.21 -21.29
CA SER A 823 21.69 20.10 -20.16
C SER A 823 20.83 21.30 -20.58
N THR A 824 21.11 21.87 -21.75
CA THR A 824 20.33 22.99 -22.31
C THR A 824 18.88 22.57 -22.57
N HIS A 825 18.67 21.42 -23.22
CA HIS A 825 17.34 20.91 -23.51
C HIS A 825 16.54 20.57 -22.24
N ILE A 826 17.16 19.90 -21.26
CA ILE A 826 16.52 19.55 -19.99
C ILE A 826 16.12 20.81 -19.21
N THR A 827 17.01 21.80 -19.14
CA THR A 827 16.71 23.06 -18.42
C THR A 827 15.55 23.79 -19.08
N ALA A 828 15.50 23.82 -20.41
CA ALA A 828 14.37 24.39 -21.15
C ALA A 828 13.06 23.63 -20.89
N LEU A 829 13.09 22.30 -20.82
CA LEU A 829 11.92 21.47 -20.50
C LEU A 829 11.44 21.73 -19.07
N LEU A 830 12.34 21.70 -18.09
CA LEU A 830 12.00 21.91 -16.67
C LEU A 830 11.50 23.33 -16.38
N SER A 831 11.82 24.31 -17.23
CA SER A 831 11.32 25.70 -17.10
C SER A 831 9.87 25.90 -17.55
N ARG A 832 9.26 24.92 -18.23
CA ARG A 832 7.87 25.01 -18.69
C ARG A 832 6.90 24.85 -17.51
N PRO A 833 5.79 25.60 -17.48
CA PRO A 833 4.77 25.43 -16.44
C PRO A 833 4.06 24.09 -16.61
N ILE A 834 3.71 23.48 -15.48
CA ILE A 834 3.10 22.15 -15.42
C ILE A 834 1.60 22.29 -15.70
N SER A 835 1.12 21.65 -16.78
CA SER A 835 -0.28 21.77 -17.23
C SER A 835 -1.21 20.68 -16.69
N GLY A 836 -0.66 19.57 -16.18
CA GLY A 836 -1.43 18.43 -15.68
C GLY A 836 -0.63 17.48 -14.78
N THR A 837 -1.28 16.42 -14.29
CA THR A 837 -0.65 15.43 -13.40
C THR A 837 0.43 14.61 -14.09
N ASP A 838 0.28 14.31 -15.38
CA ASP A 838 1.28 13.54 -16.12
C ASP A 838 2.50 14.38 -16.47
N ASP A 839 2.31 15.66 -16.82
CA ASP A 839 3.39 16.62 -16.94
C ASP A 839 4.16 16.77 -15.62
N GLN A 840 3.46 16.81 -14.48
CA GLN A 840 4.10 16.86 -13.16
C GLN A 840 4.98 15.63 -12.93
N ARG A 841 4.48 14.43 -13.24
CA ARG A 841 5.23 13.18 -13.11
C ARG A 841 6.46 13.18 -14.01
N ALA A 842 6.29 13.51 -15.30
CA ALA A 842 7.38 13.57 -16.27
C ALA A 842 8.46 14.59 -15.87
N HIS A 843 8.06 15.77 -15.35
CA HIS A 843 8.99 16.76 -14.80
C HIS A 843 9.81 16.21 -13.63
N VAL A 844 9.16 15.55 -12.67
CA VAL A 844 9.83 14.98 -11.49
C VAL A 844 10.79 13.85 -11.90
N GLU A 845 10.38 12.96 -12.80
CA GLU A 845 11.21 11.86 -13.29
C GLU A 845 12.41 12.35 -14.10
N THR A 846 12.20 13.31 -15.00
CA THR A 846 13.26 13.94 -15.79
C THR A 846 14.27 14.63 -14.89
N LYS A 847 13.80 15.42 -13.92
CA LYS A 847 14.65 16.09 -12.92
C LYS A 847 15.49 15.09 -12.13
N LYS A 848 14.87 14.00 -11.64
CA LYS A 848 15.55 12.94 -10.89
C LYS A 848 16.61 12.22 -11.72
N ALA A 849 16.29 11.83 -12.96
CA ALA A 849 17.22 11.16 -13.86
C ALA A 849 18.39 12.06 -14.26
N TYR A 850 18.15 13.35 -14.48
CA TYR A 850 19.20 14.33 -14.76
C TYR A 850 20.16 14.50 -13.59
N LEU A 851 19.63 14.68 -12.37
CA LEU A 851 20.45 14.78 -11.16
C LEU A 851 21.25 13.50 -10.89
N ALA A 852 20.68 12.33 -11.20
CA ALA A 852 21.40 11.05 -11.10
C ALA A 852 22.53 10.97 -12.12
N LEU A 853 22.31 11.38 -13.37
CA LEU A 853 23.33 11.41 -14.41
C LEU A 853 24.51 12.32 -14.02
N LEU A 854 24.24 13.55 -13.58
CA LEU A 854 25.29 14.48 -13.13
C LEU A 854 26.11 13.90 -11.96
N ASN A 855 25.43 13.28 -11.00
CA ASN A 855 26.12 12.61 -9.90
C ASN A 855 26.96 11.42 -10.39
N ASN A 856 26.49 10.64 -11.37
CA ASN A 856 27.25 9.51 -11.93
C ASN A 856 28.51 9.98 -12.66
N VAL A 857 28.44 11.08 -13.42
CA VAL A 857 29.62 11.70 -14.06
C VAL A 857 30.68 12.06 -13.01
N MET A 858 30.26 12.68 -11.90
CA MET A 858 31.15 13.04 -10.79
C MET A 858 31.69 11.81 -10.05
N ALA A 859 30.91 10.73 -9.90
CA ALA A 859 31.35 9.49 -9.26
C ALA A 859 32.43 8.76 -10.05
N SER A 860 32.27 8.70 -11.38
CA SER A 860 33.17 7.99 -12.29
C SER A 860 34.44 8.79 -12.63
N LYS A 861 34.69 9.91 -11.94
CA LYS A 861 35.85 10.78 -12.15
C LYS A 861 35.93 11.36 -13.57
N LEU A 862 34.78 11.68 -14.16
CA LEU A 862 34.67 12.30 -15.49
C LEU A 862 34.38 13.80 -15.39
N GLN A 863 34.73 14.45 -14.27
CA GLN A 863 34.46 15.86 -14.01
C GLN A 863 35.06 16.82 -15.04
N GLY A 864 36.14 16.40 -15.73
CA GLY A 864 36.79 17.18 -16.79
C GLY A 864 35.87 17.53 -17.97
N ILE A 865 34.73 16.83 -18.10
CA ILE A 865 33.71 17.15 -19.11
C ILE A 865 33.09 18.53 -18.84
N PHE A 866 32.90 18.91 -17.57
CA PHE A 866 32.29 20.18 -17.20
C PHE A 866 33.24 21.37 -17.38
N THR A 867 34.54 21.13 -17.34
CA THR A 867 35.59 22.15 -17.48
C THR A 867 36.20 22.22 -18.88
N SER A 868 35.70 21.42 -19.83
CA SER A 868 36.17 21.43 -21.22
C SER A 868 35.85 22.76 -21.91
N GLU A 869 36.59 23.08 -22.98
CA GLU A 869 36.35 24.29 -23.78
C GLU A 869 34.91 24.37 -24.31
N ARG A 870 34.24 23.23 -24.52
CA ARG A 870 32.86 23.15 -25.01
C ARG A 870 31.82 23.46 -23.95
N ASN A 871 32.00 22.97 -22.73
CA ASN A 871 30.98 23.01 -21.68
C ASN A 871 31.25 24.05 -20.60
N SER A 872 32.46 24.60 -20.53
CA SER A 872 32.87 25.58 -19.51
C SER A 872 31.95 26.80 -19.42
N ALA A 873 31.40 27.28 -20.55
CA ALA A 873 30.46 28.40 -20.58
C ALA A 873 29.12 28.11 -19.86
N GLY A 874 28.71 26.85 -19.76
CA GLY A 874 27.46 26.43 -19.11
C GLY A 874 27.62 26.06 -17.63
N LEU A 875 28.84 25.98 -17.11
CA LEU A 875 29.13 25.51 -15.75
C LEU A 875 28.53 26.40 -14.67
N GLU A 876 28.59 27.72 -14.82
CA GLU A 876 28.05 28.67 -13.85
C GLU A 876 26.52 28.52 -13.73
N ALA A 877 25.81 28.47 -14.85
CA ALA A 877 24.36 28.27 -14.89
C ALA A 877 23.94 26.92 -14.28
N LEU A 878 24.74 25.85 -14.49
CA LEU A 878 24.51 24.56 -13.88
C LEU A 878 24.60 24.61 -12.35
N ILE A 879 25.65 25.26 -11.83
CA ILE A 879 25.85 25.41 -10.38
C ILE A 879 24.74 26.26 -9.75
N GLU A 880 24.31 27.34 -10.40
CA GLU A 880 23.17 28.16 -9.95
C GLU A 880 21.86 27.38 -9.93
N SER A 881 21.60 26.58 -10.96
CA SER A 881 20.44 25.68 -11.00
C SER A 881 20.48 24.69 -9.83
N MET A 882 21.61 24.04 -9.57
CA MET A 882 21.77 23.13 -8.45
C MET A 882 21.58 23.81 -7.09
N GLN A 883 22.00 25.07 -6.96
CA GLN A 883 21.75 25.86 -5.75
C GLN A 883 20.25 26.15 -5.58
N GLY A 884 19.55 26.55 -6.64
CA GLY A 884 18.10 26.75 -6.61
C GLY A 884 17.34 25.47 -6.21
N LEU A 885 17.77 24.32 -6.73
CA LEU A 885 17.21 23.02 -6.37
C LEU A 885 17.51 22.60 -4.92
N ALA A 886 18.63 23.04 -4.36
CA ALA A 886 18.94 22.84 -2.95
C ALA A 886 18.09 23.72 -2.01
N GLU A 887 17.55 24.84 -2.53
CA GLU A 887 16.67 25.78 -1.80
C GLU A 887 15.18 25.49 -1.96
N ASP A 888 14.79 24.61 -2.89
CA ASP A 888 13.41 24.19 -3.12
C ASP A 888 12.94 23.18 -2.07
N MET A 889 12.03 23.58 -1.18
CA MET A 889 11.48 22.72 -0.11
C MET A 889 10.37 21.80 -0.59
N SER A 890 9.83 22.00 -1.80
CA SER A 890 8.72 21.20 -2.32
C SER A 890 9.14 19.78 -2.72
N ASP A 891 10.44 19.56 -2.96
CA ASP A 891 10.99 18.30 -3.46
C ASP A 891 12.27 17.89 -2.69
N PRO A 892 12.12 17.25 -1.52
CA PRO A 892 13.26 16.81 -0.69
C PRO A 892 14.21 15.83 -1.39
N ALA A 893 13.70 15.05 -2.36
CA ALA A 893 14.50 14.07 -3.09
C ALA A 893 15.50 14.75 -4.03
N SER A 894 15.05 15.74 -4.80
CA SER A 894 15.94 16.54 -5.65
C SER A 894 16.89 17.40 -4.82
N GLN A 895 16.40 17.96 -3.71
CA GLN A 895 17.23 18.72 -2.78
C GLN A 895 18.43 17.92 -2.28
N LYS A 896 18.18 16.67 -1.85
CA LYS A 896 19.21 15.72 -1.44
C LYS A 896 20.21 15.44 -2.55
N ALA A 897 19.74 15.20 -3.77
CA ALA A 897 20.59 14.88 -4.92
C ALA A 897 21.46 16.07 -5.37
N ALA A 898 20.91 17.29 -5.32
CA ALA A 898 21.63 18.53 -5.58
C ALA A 898 22.71 18.79 -4.52
N LEU A 899 22.41 18.62 -3.23
CA LEU A 899 23.39 18.72 -2.15
C LEU A 899 24.51 17.68 -2.28
N THR A 900 24.18 16.46 -2.71
CA THR A 900 25.18 15.40 -2.98
C THR A 900 26.12 15.81 -4.11
N PHE A 901 25.56 16.35 -5.20
CA PHE A 901 26.32 16.86 -6.33
C PHE A 901 27.25 18.00 -5.91
N LEU A 902 26.73 19.00 -5.19
CA LEU A 902 27.51 20.13 -4.68
C LEU A 902 28.62 19.69 -3.71
N SER A 903 28.36 18.71 -2.85
CA SER A 903 29.38 18.13 -1.95
C SER A 903 30.53 17.47 -2.72
N ARG A 904 30.22 16.77 -3.82
CA ARG A 904 31.23 16.20 -4.73
C ARG A 904 32.01 17.29 -5.47
N CYS A 905 31.33 18.34 -5.93
CA CYS A 905 31.98 19.51 -6.53
C CYS A 905 32.98 20.15 -5.56
N VAL A 906 32.60 20.33 -4.29
CA VAL A 906 33.49 20.86 -3.25
C VAL A 906 34.72 19.97 -3.06
N THR A 907 34.55 18.65 -3.03
CA THR A 907 35.66 17.70 -2.82
C THR A 907 36.71 17.75 -3.93
N LEU A 908 36.26 17.97 -5.18
CA LEU A 908 37.11 17.99 -6.37
C LEU A 908 37.65 19.39 -6.67
N TRP A 909 36.77 20.36 -6.87
CA TRP A 909 37.13 21.72 -7.31
C TRP A 909 37.48 22.68 -6.17
N GLY A 910 37.08 22.35 -4.94
CA GLY A 910 37.36 23.17 -3.76
C GLY A 910 38.78 23.03 -3.21
N GLN A 911 39.64 22.20 -3.79
CA GLN A 911 41.01 22.02 -3.32
C GLN A 911 41.84 23.30 -3.50
N PRO A 912 42.72 23.67 -2.55
CA PRO A 912 43.58 24.83 -2.70
C PRO A 912 44.51 24.65 -3.90
N ALA A 913 44.64 25.65 -4.77
CA ALA A 913 45.58 25.60 -5.89
C ALA A 913 47.01 25.46 -5.34
N THR A 914 47.61 24.28 -5.49
CA THR A 914 49.00 24.06 -5.09
C THR A 914 49.92 24.79 -6.07
N SER A 915 50.47 25.91 -5.61
CA SER A 915 51.61 26.55 -6.25
C SER A 915 52.81 25.60 -6.21
N GLY A 916 53.11 24.98 -7.36
CA GLY A 916 54.42 24.47 -7.77
C GLY A 916 55.25 23.72 -6.72
N THR A 917 55.16 22.38 -6.72
CA THR A 917 56.33 21.53 -6.51
C THR A 917 56.35 20.47 -7.60
N GLU A 918 57.29 20.64 -8.52
CA GLU A 918 57.64 19.69 -9.58
C GLU A 918 57.96 18.33 -8.94
N ASN A 919 57.16 17.30 -9.26
CA ASN A 919 57.42 15.84 -9.14
C ASN A 919 56.21 15.00 -8.68
N SER A 920 54.99 15.39 -9.02
CA SER A 920 53.87 14.44 -9.14
C SER A 920 52.99 14.83 -10.32
N SER A 921 52.87 13.94 -11.30
CA SER A 921 52.05 14.08 -12.51
C SER A 921 50.54 13.97 -12.22
N GLU A 922 50.06 14.73 -11.24
CA GLU A 922 48.64 14.95 -10.99
C GLU A 922 48.49 16.47 -10.77
N GLN A 923 48.15 17.19 -11.84
CA GLN A 923 47.75 18.59 -11.76
C GLN A 923 46.59 18.70 -10.77
N GLY A 924 46.66 19.62 -9.81
CA GLY A 924 45.56 19.87 -8.89
C GLY A 924 44.34 20.38 -9.66
N ASP A 925 43.22 19.64 -9.58
CA ASP A 925 41.92 19.89 -10.22
C ASP A 925 41.15 21.11 -9.64
N GLY A 926 41.82 21.97 -8.88
CA GLY A 926 41.20 23.12 -8.21
C GLY A 926 40.74 24.18 -9.22
N LEU A 927 39.45 24.49 -9.23
CA LEU A 927 38.88 25.48 -10.14
C LEU A 927 39.06 26.91 -9.57
N PRO A 928 39.76 27.82 -10.26
CA PRO A 928 39.94 29.19 -9.79
C PRO A 928 38.60 29.90 -9.56
N GLY A 929 38.42 30.55 -8.41
CA GLY A 929 37.18 31.27 -8.06
C GLY A 929 36.09 30.43 -7.39
N PHE A 930 36.18 29.09 -7.40
CA PHE A 930 35.19 28.21 -6.75
C PHE A 930 35.13 28.40 -5.22
N GLU A 931 36.22 28.85 -4.61
CA GLU A 931 36.28 29.24 -3.18
C GLU A 931 35.29 30.36 -2.83
N THR A 932 35.09 31.32 -3.74
CA THR A 932 34.14 32.41 -3.53
C THR A 932 32.71 31.87 -3.53
N PHE A 933 32.41 30.92 -4.42
CA PHE A 933 31.11 30.26 -4.47
C PHE A 933 30.81 29.48 -3.17
N ILE A 934 31.80 28.72 -2.66
CA ILE A 934 31.66 27.97 -1.40
C ILE A 934 31.25 28.89 -0.25
N TYR A 935 31.99 29.99 -0.05
CA TYR A 935 31.79 30.84 1.13
C TYR A 935 30.62 31.84 0.98
N GLN A 936 30.41 32.42 -0.20
CA GLN A 936 29.39 33.46 -0.41
C GLN A 936 28.02 32.91 -0.79
N ARG A 937 27.92 31.70 -1.34
CA ARG A 937 26.65 31.13 -1.79
C ARG A 937 26.29 29.83 -1.07
N LEU A 938 27.18 28.83 -1.13
CA LEU A 938 26.86 27.48 -0.65
C LEU A 938 26.67 27.38 0.88
N VAL A 939 27.57 28.02 1.66
CA VAL A 939 27.43 28.07 3.13
C VAL A 939 26.16 28.81 3.55
N PRO A 940 25.83 30.01 3.04
CA PRO A 940 24.56 30.67 3.34
C PRO A 940 23.32 29.83 2.97
N THR A 941 23.32 29.18 1.80
CA THR A 941 22.21 28.30 1.37
C THR A 941 21.94 27.19 2.37
N ALA A 942 22.99 26.52 2.88
CA ALA A 942 22.85 25.45 3.87
C ALA A 942 22.08 25.88 5.13
N PHE A 943 22.27 27.12 5.61
CA PHE A 943 21.57 27.64 6.79
C PHE A 943 20.22 28.27 6.46
N ARG A 944 20.04 28.85 5.26
CA ARG A 944 18.76 29.42 4.80
C ARG A 944 17.67 28.36 4.70
N VAL A 945 18.01 27.20 4.11
CA VAL A 945 17.13 26.03 4.01
C VAL A 945 16.57 25.64 5.38
N VAL A 946 17.45 25.52 6.36
CA VAL A 946 17.11 25.06 7.70
C VAL A 946 16.31 26.11 8.49
N SER A 947 16.48 27.39 8.16
CA SER A 947 15.82 28.51 8.81
C SER A 947 14.44 28.84 8.21
N SER A 948 14.03 28.17 7.13
CA SER A 948 12.73 28.41 6.48
C SER A 948 11.55 27.98 7.38
N PRO A 949 10.44 28.75 7.45
CA PRO A 949 9.25 28.35 8.19
C PRO A 949 8.64 27.05 7.66
N ASP A 950 8.79 26.80 6.36
CA ASP A 950 8.24 25.63 5.67
C ASP A 950 9.05 24.34 5.92
N PHE A 951 10.25 24.44 6.48
CA PHE A 951 11.03 23.25 6.84
C PHE A 951 10.31 22.49 7.96
N ASN A 952 10.03 21.20 7.84
CA ASN A 952 9.35 20.43 8.88
C ASN A 952 10.25 19.31 9.42
N ILE A 953 10.76 19.47 10.65
CA ILE A 953 11.64 18.47 11.30
C ILE A 953 10.90 17.18 11.66
N LYS A 954 9.57 17.20 11.73
CA LYS A 954 8.76 15.99 11.96
C LYS A 954 8.69 15.09 10.73
N ASP A 955 8.99 15.62 9.55
CA ASP A 955 9.06 14.86 8.31
C ASP A 955 10.42 14.13 8.20
N GLY A 956 10.35 12.79 8.06
CA GLY A 956 11.54 11.95 7.90
C GLY A 956 12.36 12.28 6.65
N GLN A 957 11.75 12.77 5.57
CA GLN A 957 12.48 13.13 4.34
C GLN A 957 13.32 14.41 4.55
N MET A 958 12.79 15.39 5.25
CA MET A 958 13.51 16.62 5.61
C MET A 958 14.67 16.36 6.56
N VAL A 959 14.56 15.36 7.45
CA VAL A 959 15.68 14.90 8.28
C VAL A 959 16.82 14.33 7.42
N VAL A 960 16.51 13.64 6.32
CA VAL A 960 17.54 13.14 5.38
C VAL A 960 18.27 14.30 4.68
N VAL A 961 17.54 15.33 4.25
CA VAL A 961 18.14 16.55 3.69
C VAL A 961 19.07 17.21 4.72
N LEU A 962 18.62 17.33 5.97
CA LEU A 962 19.43 17.88 7.06
C LEU A 962 20.74 17.12 7.26
N HIS A 963 20.71 15.79 7.14
CA HIS A 963 21.91 14.97 7.18
C HIS A 963 22.87 15.26 6.02
N GLU A 964 22.35 15.51 4.81
CA GLU A 964 23.21 15.88 3.67
C GLU A 964 23.78 17.29 3.79
N ILE A 965 23.03 18.24 4.36
CA ILE A 965 23.55 19.57 4.71
C ILE A 965 24.70 19.43 5.73
N ALA A 966 24.52 18.60 6.76
CA ALA A 966 25.57 18.33 7.73
C ALA A 966 26.83 17.71 7.08
N ASN A 967 26.65 16.78 6.14
CA ASN A 967 27.75 16.21 5.37
C ASN A 967 28.45 17.27 4.53
N LEU A 968 27.70 18.11 3.83
CA LEU A 968 28.22 19.18 2.99
C LEU A 968 29.12 20.13 3.80
N LEU A 969 28.66 20.58 4.97
CA LEU A 969 29.43 21.44 5.87
C LEU A 969 30.74 20.77 6.34
N GLN A 970 30.68 19.48 6.66
CA GLN A 970 31.89 18.71 6.99
C GLN A 970 32.83 18.57 5.80
N THR A 971 32.31 18.31 4.59
CA THR A 971 33.11 18.20 3.37
C THR A 971 33.83 19.51 3.05
N ILE A 972 33.16 20.66 3.17
CA ILE A 972 33.77 21.99 2.99
C ILE A 972 34.96 22.16 3.96
N CYS A 973 34.75 21.86 5.23
CA CYS A 973 35.79 22.01 6.25
C CYS A 973 36.96 21.05 6.08
N LYS A 974 36.69 19.80 5.68
CA LYS A 974 37.74 18.81 5.39
C LYS A 974 38.56 19.19 4.15
N THR A 975 37.93 19.76 3.13
CA THR A 975 38.60 20.06 1.86
C THR A 975 39.44 21.34 1.92
N ARG A 976 38.92 22.41 2.56
CA ARG A 976 39.65 23.69 2.71
C ARG A 976 40.53 23.77 3.96
N GLY A 977 40.35 22.87 4.92
CA GLY A 977 41.14 22.83 6.14
C GLY A 977 40.96 24.08 7.02
N PRO A 978 42.04 24.67 7.57
CA PRO A 978 41.98 25.72 8.60
C PRO A 978 41.26 27.00 8.14
N GLU A 979 41.32 27.33 6.84
CA GLU A 979 40.66 28.48 6.24
C GLU A 979 39.14 28.47 6.47
N ALA A 980 38.47 27.34 6.18
CA ALA A 980 37.02 27.21 6.37
C ALA A 980 36.61 27.34 7.83
N TYR A 981 37.36 26.74 8.76
CA TYR A 981 37.07 26.90 10.19
C TYR A 981 37.18 28.36 10.63
N ASN A 982 38.22 29.08 10.17
CA ASN A 982 38.38 30.49 10.49
C ASN A 982 37.24 31.33 9.91
N TYR A 983 36.77 31.04 8.70
CA TYR A 983 35.61 31.71 8.10
C TYR A 983 34.32 31.54 8.92
N PHE A 984 34.05 30.32 9.41
CA PHE A 984 32.89 30.08 10.30
C PHE A 984 33.00 30.87 11.61
N ILE A 985 34.19 30.92 12.24
CA ILE A 985 34.40 31.59 13.53
C ILE A 985 34.36 33.12 13.38
N SER A 986 35.01 33.68 12.35
CA SER A 986 35.29 35.12 12.27
C SER A 986 34.33 35.90 11.38
N VAL A 987 33.65 35.25 10.42
CA VAL A 987 32.84 35.95 9.42
C VAL A 987 31.38 35.48 9.44
N PHE A 988 31.12 34.20 9.14
CA PHE A 988 29.76 33.75 8.85
C PHE A 988 28.86 33.67 10.09
N LEU A 989 29.22 32.92 11.13
CA LEU A 989 28.36 32.75 12.32
C LEU A 989 28.15 34.07 13.09
N PRO A 990 29.17 34.94 13.27
CA PRO A 990 28.96 36.27 13.84
C PRO A 990 27.99 37.14 13.03
N SER A 991 28.01 37.05 11.70
CA SER A 991 27.07 37.79 10.84
C SER A 991 25.60 37.37 11.02
N GLN A 992 25.36 36.16 11.55
CA GLN A 992 24.03 35.63 11.86
C GLN A 992 23.63 35.84 13.33
N ASN A 993 24.38 36.66 14.08
CA ASN A 993 24.18 36.95 15.51
C ASN A 993 24.31 35.73 16.45
N TRP A 994 25.16 34.76 16.11
CA TRP A 994 25.43 33.63 17.02
C TRP A 994 26.33 34.06 18.19
N PRO A 995 26.03 33.68 19.44
CA PRO A 995 26.93 33.89 20.57
C PRO A 995 28.32 33.27 20.36
N SER A 996 29.35 33.86 20.97
CA SER A 996 30.74 33.41 20.85
C SER A 996 30.93 31.96 21.33
N ASP A 997 30.25 31.59 22.41
CA ASP A 997 30.39 30.27 23.03
C ASP A 997 29.76 29.17 22.16
N THR A 998 28.59 29.43 21.57
CA THR A 998 27.94 28.53 20.60
C THR A 998 28.70 28.43 19.28
N THR A 999 29.35 29.51 18.85
CA THR A 999 30.20 29.54 17.64
C THR A 999 31.43 28.64 17.82
N LEU A 1000 32.07 28.72 18.99
CA LEU A 1000 33.20 27.87 19.35
C LEU A 1000 32.79 26.41 19.55
N ASP A 1001 31.65 26.12 20.19
CA ASP A 1001 31.13 24.76 20.33
C ASP A 1001 30.84 24.14 18.94
N PHE A 1002 30.06 24.83 18.09
CA PHE A 1002 29.71 24.34 16.76
C PHE A 1002 30.94 24.01 15.92
N THR A 1003 31.94 24.90 15.88
CA THR A 1003 33.17 24.70 15.10
C THR A 1003 34.07 23.62 15.69
N THR A 1004 34.10 23.46 17.01
CA THR A 1004 34.79 22.34 17.68
C THR A 1004 34.13 21.00 17.35
N LYS A 1005 32.80 20.92 17.40
CA LYS A 1005 32.05 19.71 17.03
C LYS A 1005 32.18 19.38 15.54
N LEU A 1006 32.19 20.39 14.67
CA LEU A 1006 32.40 20.24 13.23
C LEU A 1006 33.80 19.69 12.89
N ARG A 1007 34.82 20.03 13.70
CA ARG A 1007 36.19 19.51 13.55
C ARG A 1007 36.38 18.13 14.18
N GLY A 1008 35.80 17.89 15.36
CA GLY A 1008 36.12 16.74 16.21
C GLY A 1008 35.19 15.53 16.07
N LEU A 1009 33.95 15.70 15.59
CA LEU A 1009 32.99 14.60 15.45
C LEU A 1009 33.13 13.88 14.10
N ASP A 1010 32.94 12.56 14.12
CA ASP A 1010 32.72 11.77 12.91
C ASP A 1010 31.35 12.11 12.28
N SER A 1011 31.15 11.70 11.02
CA SER A 1011 29.96 12.08 10.24
C SER A 1011 28.64 11.67 10.91
N LYS A 1012 28.61 10.51 11.57
CA LYS A 1012 27.40 10.02 12.24
C LYS A 1012 27.05 10.87 13.46
N ASN A 1013 28.02 11.16 14.33
CA ASN A 1013 27.77 11.94 15.53
C ASN A 1013 27.51 13.42 15.21
N PHE A 1014 28.13 13.97 14.17
CA PHE A 1014 27.85 15.34 13.74
C PHE A 1014 26.44 15.50 13.18
N ARG A 1015 25.94 14.56 12.38
CA ARG A 1015 24.53 14.56 11.91
C ARG A 1015 23.53 14.60 13.07
N LYS A 1016 23.79 13.79 14.11
CA LYS A 1016 22.95 13.76 15.32
C LYS A 1016 22.99 15.10 16.04
N TYR A 1017 24.20 15.62 16.31
CA TYR A 1017 24.39 16.92 16.96
C TYR A 1017 23.69 18.05 16.19
N PHE A 1018 23.87 18.11 14.86
CA PHE A 1018 23.25 19.14 14.03
C PHE A 1018 21.72 19.04 14.04
N THR A 1019 21.16 17.83 14.00
CA THR A 1019 19.72 17.62 14.10
C THR A 1019 19.15 18.10 15.44
N ASP A 1020 19.84 17.78 16.53
CA ASP A 1020 19.40 18.19 17.87
C ASP A 1020 19.54 19.71 18.08
N LEU A 1021 20.60 20.33 17.55
CA LEU A 1021 20.81 21.78 17.55
C LEU A 1021 19.66 22.53 16.86
N ILE A 1022 19.27 22.06 15.66
CA ILE A 1022 18.19 22.66 14.89
C ILE A 1022 16.83 22.45 15.58
N ARG A 1023 16.59 21.27 16.15
CA ARG A 1023 15.36 21.01 16.94
C ARG A 1023 15.25 21.95 18.13
N ALA A 1024 16.34 22.17 18.87
CA ALA A 1024 16.37 23.07 20.02
C ALA A 1024 16.08 24.53 19.62
N SER A 1025 16.62 24.98 18.47
CA SER A 1025 16.42 26.35 17.97
C SER A 1025 14.97 26.68 17.60
N ARG A 1026 14.15 25.68 17.29
CA ARG A 1026 12.74 25.85 16.88
C ARG A 1026 11.72 25.54 17.97
N SER A 1027 12.11 24.86 19.04
CA SER A 1027 11.23 24.70 20.22
C SER A 1027 11.08 25.99 21.04
N SER A 1028 11.98 26.96 20.82
CA SER A 1028 11.98 28.27 21.46
C SER A 1028 11.19 29.35 20.70
N SER A 1029 10.58 29.00 19.57
CA SER A 1029 9.72 29.83 18.72
C SER A 1029 8.34 29.19 18.62
#